data_AF-A0A9W5Q0T2-F1
#
_entry.id   AF-A0A9W5Q0T2-F1
#
_cell.length_a   1.000
_cell.length_b   1.000
_cell.length_c   1.000
_cell.angle_alpha   90.00
_cell.angle_beta   90.00
_cell.angle_gamma   90.00
#
_symmetry.space_group_name_H-M   'P 1'
#
loop_
_entity.id
_entity.type
_entity.pdbx_description
1 polymer ?
#
loop_
_entity_poly.entity_id
_entity_poly.type
_entity_poly.pdbx_seq_one_letter_code
_entity_poly.pdbx_strand_id
1 'polypeptide(L)'
;MKNLRKNIYRDSVNIEGISTRSSNISDSNKKSEEEKKRWYDAILKELKYEPDQITKVHKLLDAVSDFAGGITSIIGTVNTVKSLLEFAGIIKKADPTGELLLGINANVNTLLKHFKNDAKLKNLEDRSRWTNAVRAAEAALDNLQISRSQEHFQQIDSAMKMLMDALNEMLDYGPNQKFNSDKVPNKGIIPFLRPYYKYYFNKNAPEHWIDYATGGTIKTRGGALVSYAFEEDELGEEIWDAGYYLDVLIKSIGLFISVLTVTEPAFRSTGHRRFDLMYLCEHLKVFIDHWERSFLVTDIDVSIEPYSDFYGHKINHPFLHWSRSFYGSIPLGIIDPITGVSMFIPDFREGLWVGDLRQNKISDADYNVAWSTAKQTLNEMTERVRKECGILKLYTLQRQLYELTTSPVGSQFTRISNVAINNLMLWQSPVEETLSLGFIGNLAGKPGRLYKAKRIFQTNNKTFRIPMVRRMDASGVQLGYRLEISILGGEKRINVDLCEFSAVSSPHLEEKLPLFPTHEFVEEIPTQSATVYDVVQSSAFSAEEESLVENGNVIPEKQRLLINSREGTAGLRVKVDFSIDLTDVDHQYIGYANVTVENPNVETKDAFIVNVNIFETKISSVTKSKVEEFADGMTLHVVPSYLIPEPEYFVDYQAGYMVLEKIMKEIPEEDIQLIPKPWEEVWNPYNIGIYDSIKLKAYEEFSQKRPEIARNLLSRFQIPIIHQVRPKI
;
A
#
# COMPACT_ATOMS: atom_id res chain seq x y z
N MET A 1 35.23 38.95 4.38
CA MET A 1 34.79 38.77 2.99
C MET A 1 33.45 39.49 2.81
N LYS A 2 33.47 40.82 2.67
CA LYS A 2 33.20 41.58 1.44
C LYS A 2 32.01 41.05 0.59
N ASN A 3 30.87 41.68 0.88
CA ASN A 3 29.94 42.31 -0.06
C ASN A 3 28.74 41.54 -0.66
N LEU A 4 27.57 42.01 -0.18
CA LEU A 4 26.42 42.53 -0.94
C LEU A 4 25.19 41.62 -1.13
N ARG A 5 24.40 41.53 -0.05
CA ARG A 5 22.94 41.65 -0.08
C ARG A 5 22.55 43.13 -0.14
N LYS A 6 21.67 43.53 -1.09
CA LYS A 6 20.64 44.59 -0.91
C LYS A 6 19.65 44.60 -2.08
N ASN A 7 18.39 44.33 -1.74
CA ASN A 7 17.11 44.89 -2.20
C ASN A 7 16.97 45.46 -3.62
N ILE A 8 15.85 45.15 -4.29
CA ILE A 8 14.69 46.07 -4.42
C ILE A 8 13.51 45.34 -5.12
N TYR A 9 12.32 45.55 -4.55
CA TYR A 9 10.97 45.25 -5.03
C TYR A 9 10.43 46.46 -5.81
N ARG A 10 9.39 46.28 -6.64
CA ARG A 10 8.51 47.31 -7.29
C ARG A 10 9.11 48.04 -8.52
N ASP A 11 8.41 48.34 -9.61
CA ASP A 11 6.98 48.46 -9.91
C ASP A 11 6.70 48.19 -11.41
N SER A 12 5.47 47.77 -11.70
CA SER A 12 4.78 47.83 -12.99
C SER A 12 4.48 49.28 -13.45
N VAL A 13 4.32 49.47 -14.78
CA VAL A 13 3.31 50.34 -15.48
C VAL A 13 3.89 51.13 -16.69
N ASN A 14 3.46 50.70 -17.87
CA ASN A 14 3.03 51.41 -19.10
C ASN A 14 3.87 52.47 -19.87
N ILE A 15 3.98 52.16 -21.17
CA ILE A 15 3.60 52.92 -22.39
C ILE A 15 4.56 54.02 -22.92
N GLU A 16 4.71 53.95 -24.26
CA GLU A 16 5.12 54.96 -25.25
C GLU A 16 6.61 55.14 -25.62
N GLY A 17 6.87 55.07 -26.94
CA GLY A 17 8.01 55.76 -27.57
C GLY A 17 8.85 54.92 -28.54
N ILE A 18 8.51 54.95 -29.83
CA ILE A 18 9.37 54.52 -30.94
C ILE A 18 10.70 55.31 -30.92
N SER A 19 11.86 54.62 -30.91
CA SER A 19 13.06 55.09 -31.63
C SER A 19 14.14 53.99 -31.78
N THR A 20 14.77 54.01 -32.93
CA THR A 20 15.70 53.06 -33.59
C THR A 20 17.04 52.78 -32.89
N ARG A 21 17.54 51.52 -32.92
CA ARG A 21 18.77 51.07 -33.66
C ARG A 21 19.32 49.71 -33.18
N SER A 22 19.20 48.71 -34.06
CA SER A 22 20.26 47.79 -34.51
C SER A 22 21.36 47.36 -33.51
N SER A 23 21.17 46.22 -32.82
CA SER A 23 22.29 45.34 -32.39
C SER A 23 21.88 43.98 -31.79
N ASN A 24 20.60 43.72 -31.45
CA ASN A 24 20.23 42.51 -30.68
C ASN A 24 19.73 41.29 -31.50
N ILE A 25 19.94 41.24 -32.82
CA ILE A 25 19.45 40.12 -33.65
C ILE A 25 20.43 38.93 -33.69
N SER A 26 21.74 39.14 -33.43
CA SER A 26 22.72 38.05 -33.50
C SER A 26 22.69 37.11 -32.30
N ASP A 27 22.40 37.62 -31.10
CA ASP A 27 22.43 36.84 -29.86
C ASP A 27 21.14 36.05 -29.61
N SER A 28 19.99 36.53 -30.11
CA SER A 28 18.72 35.78 -30.09
C SER A 28 18.73 34.62 -31.09
N ASN A 29 19.33 34.82 -32.27
CA ASN A 29 19.47 33.77 -33.28
C ASN A 29 20.42 32.66 -32.81
N LYS A 30 21.56 33.00 -32.17
CA LYS A 30 22.47 31.98 -31.63
C LYS A 30 21.83 31.14 -30.51
N LYS A 31 21.06 31.76 -29.61
CA LYS A 31 20.31 31.04 -28.57
C LYS A 31 19.25 30.11 -29.15
N SER A 32 18.52 30.57 -30.17
CA SER A 32 17.54 29.79 -30.93
C SER A 32 18.18 28.61 -31.66
N GLU A 33 19.35 28.81 -32.27
CA GLU A 33 20.05 27.74 -33.00
C GLU A 33 20.65 26.69 -32.07
N GLU A 34 21.19 27.07 -30.91
CA GLU A 34 21.65 26.09 -29.91
C GLU A 34 20.49 25.30 -29.29
N GLU A 35 19.34 25.93 -29.05
CA GLU A 35 18.13 25.26 -28.56
C GLU A 35 17.55 24.32 -29.62
N LYS A 36 17.51 24.73 -30.90
CA LYS A 36 17.14 23.85 -32.02
C LYS A 36 18.11 22.69 -32.15
N LYS A 37 19.42 22.94 -32.06
CA LYS A 37 20.45 21.90 -32.14
C LYS A 37 20.30 20.88 -31.00
N ARG A 38 20.01 21.33 -29.78
CA ARG A 38 19.68 20.46 -28.64
C ARG A 38 18.39 19.67 -28.83
N TRP A 39 17.37 20.29 -29.44
CA TRP A 39 16.11 19.63 -29.76
C TRP A 39 16.29 18.55 -30.84
N TYR A 40 17.05 18.86 -31.89
CA TYR A 40 17.45 17.89 -32.91
C TYR A 40 18.34 16.78 -32.33
N ASP A 41 19.27 17.10 -31.43
CA ASP A 41 20.06 16.10 -30.71
C ASP A 41 19.21 15.17 -29.85
N ALA A 42 18.20 15.71 -29.17
CA ALA A 42 17.28 14.92 -28.36
C ALA A 42 16.48 13.96 -29.26
N ILE A 43 15.91 14.48 -30.36
CA ILE A 43 15.18 13.67 -31.34
C ILE A 43 16.08 12.61 -31.97
N LEU A 44 17.28 12.97 -32.42
CA LEU A 44 18.19 12.04 -33.10
C LEU A 44 18.75 10.99 -32.14
N LYS A 45 18.98 11.33 -30.87
CA LYS A 45 19.35 10.36 -29.81
C LYS A 45 18.20 9.43 -29.46
N GLU A 46 16.98 9.94 -29.37
CA GLU A 46 15.77 9.15 -29.10
C GLU A 46 15.45 8.22 -30.27
N LEU A 47 15.83 8.62 -31.49
CA LEU A 47 15.84 7.80 -32.71
C LEU A 47 17.10 6.91 -32.85
N LYS A 48 17.93 6.83 -31.79
CA LYS A 48 19.11 5.95 -31.68
C LYS A 48 20.21 6.17 -32.74
N TYR A 49 20.37 7.37 -33.29
CA TYR A 49 21.50 7.65 -34.18
C TYR A 49 22.84 7.65 -33.42
N GLU A 50 23.89 7.12 -34.05
CA GLU A 50 25.23 7.13 -33.44
C GLU A 50 25.81 8.56 -33.42
N PRO A 51 26.68 8.90 -32.45
CA PRO A 51 27.22 10.25 -32.31
C PRO A 51 27.89 10.80 -33.58
N ASP A 52 28.55 9.95 -34.36
CA ASP A 52 29.19 10.35 -35.62
C ASP A 52 28.17 10.64 -36.74
N GLN A 53 27.02 9.96 -36.74
CA GLN A 53 25.91 10.19 -37.66
C GLN A 53 25.18 11.49 -37.31
N ILE A 54 24.95 11.74 -36.02
CA ILE A 54 24.39 13.00 -35.51
C ILE A 54 25.29 14.17 -35.93
N THR A 55 26.61 14.00 -35.84
CA THR A 55 27.59 15.01 -36.26
C THR A 55 27.54 15.27 -37.77
N LYS A 56 27.35 14.23 -38.59
CA LYS A 56 27.19 14.36 -40.06
C LYS A 56 25.88 15.06 -40.43
N VAL A 57 24.78 14.75 -39.73
CA VAL A 57 23.48 15.41 -39.91
C VAL A 57 23.56 16.88 -39.50
N HIS A 58 24.27 17.21 -38.41
CA HIS A 58 24.53 18.61 -38.04
C HIS A 58 25.36 19.35 -39.07
N LYS A 59 26.42 18.75 -39.62
CA LYS A 59 27.20 19.40 -40.69
C LYS A 59 26.35 19.65 -41.94
N LEU A 60 25.40 18.74 -42.24
CA LEU A 60 24.45 18.91 -43.33
C LEU A 60 23.43 20.01 -43.03
N LEU A 61 22.92 20.09 -41.79
CA LEU A 61 21.98 21.11 -41.33
C LEU A 61 22.64 22.49 -41.21
N ASP A 62 23.87 22.57 -40.71
CA ASP A 62 24.67 23.79 -40.61
C ASP A 62 24.95 24.33 -42.02
N ALA A 63 25.25 23.47 -43.01
CA ALA A 63 25.41 23.86 -44.42
C ALA A 63 24.10 24.29 -45.10
N VAL A 64 22.94 23.88 -44.57
CA VAL A 64 21.60 24.19 -45.09
C VAL A 64 20.95 25.40 -44.39
N SER A 65 21.29 25.64 -43.12
CA SER A 65 20.79 26.73 -42.29
C SER A 65 21.30 28.10 -42.75
N ASP A 66 22.45 28.15 -43.43
CA ASP A 66 22.93 29.35 -44.14
C ASP A 66 22.06 29.71 -45.36
N PHE A 67 21.06 28.90 -45.74
CA PHE A 67 20.31 29.10 -46.98
C PHE A 67 18.77 29.24 -46.88
N ALA A 68 18.06 28.63 -45.92
CA ALA A 68 16.63 28.96 -45.66
C ALA A 68 16.03 28.22 -44.44
N GLY A 69 15.18 28.90 -43.68
CA GLY A 69 14.45 28.35 -42.53
C GLY A 69 13.15 27.59 -42.86
N GLY A 70 12.79 26.64 -41.98
CA GLY A 70 11.48 25.98 -41.91
C GLY A 70 11.45 24.52 -42.39
N ILE A 71 10.79 23.64 -41.62
CA ILE A 71 10.74 22.17 -41.77
C ILE A 71 10.20 21.70 -43.14
N THR A 72 9.37 22.48 -43.82
CA THR A 72 8.92 22.22 -45.21
C THR A 72 10.00 22.43 -46.27
N SER A 73 11.10 23.13 -45.94
CA SER A 73 12.19 23.39 -46.88
C SER A 73 13.05 22.15 -47.13
N ILE A 74 13.23 21.25 -46.15
CA ILE A 74 14.23 20.16 -46.21
C ILE A 74 14.05 19.23 -47.43
N ILE A 75 12.81 18.88 -47.80
CA ILE A 75 12.53 18.01 -48.97
C ILE A 75 12.84 18.73 -50.29
N GLY A 76 12.45 20.00 -50.37
CA GLY A 76 12.75 20.86 -51.51
C GLY A 76 14.26 21.08 -51.62
N THR A 77 14.93 21.35 -50.51
CA THR A 77 16.36 21.64 -50.43
C THR A 77 17.21 20.41 -50.71
N VAL A 78 16.86 19.20 -50.25
CA VAL A 78 17.63 17.97 -50.56
C VAL A 78 17.54 17.60 -52.04
N ASN A 79 16.33 17.68 -52.64
CA ASN A 79 16.18 17.46 -54.09
C ASN A 79 16.84 18.59 -54.91
N THR A 80 16.80 19.84 -54.44
CA THR A 80 17.42 20.99 -55.11
C THR A 80 18.94 20.98 -55.00
N VAL A 81 19.50 20.60 -53.85
CA VAL A 81 20.94 20.43 -53.62
C VAL A 81 21.50 19.25 -54.40
N LYS A 82 20.80 18.10 -54.42
CA LYS A 82 21.15 16.98 -55.30
C LYS A 82 21.16 17.41 -56.77
N SER A 83 20.09 18.07 -57.22
CA SER A 83 19.97 18.54 -58.60
C SER A 83 21.04 19.58 -58.96
N LEU A 84 21.38 20.49 -58.05
CA LEU A 84 22.43 21.50 -58.24
C LEU A 84 23.85 20.90 -58.24
N LEU A 85 24.13 19.91 -57.39
CA LEU A 85 25.43 19.24 -57.33
C LEU A 85 25.64 18.25 -58.49
N GLU A 86 24.57 17.60 -58.97
CA GLU A 86 24.56 16.84 -60.23
C GLU A 86 24.72 17.78 -61.43
N PHE A 87 24.02 18.93 -61.44
CA PHE A 87 24.12 19.96 -62.49
C PHE A 87 25.50 20.64 -62.54
N ALA A 88 26.12 20.87 -61.38
CA ALA A 88 27.49 21.41 -61.27
C ALA A 88 28.59 20.36 -61.52
N GLY A 89 28.22 19.08 -61.77
CA GLY A 89 29.16 18.00 -62.08
C GLY A 89 30.03 17.55 -60.89
N ILE A 90 29.67 17.95 -59.66
CA ILE A 90 30.45 17.69 -58.44
C ILE A 90 30.23 16.24 -57.95
N ILE A 91 29.05 15.67 -58.21
CA ILE A 91 28.74 14.26 -57.93
C ILE A 91 28.24 13.59 -59.20
N LYS A 92 28.71 12.36 -59.48
CA LYS A 92 28.18 11.52 -60.57
C LYS A 92 27.04 10.64 -60.05
N LYS A 93 26.11 10.26 -60.93
CA LYS A 93 24.88 9.49 -60.65
C LYS A 93 25.07 8.15 -59.90
N ALA A 94 26.31 7.70 -59.70
CA ALA A 94 26.71 6.44 -59.06
C ALA A 94 27.87 6.63 -58.04
N ASP A 95 28.00 7.82 -57.44
CA ASP A 95 28.97 8.08 -56.38
C ASP A 95 28.43 7.61 -55.02
N PRO A 96 29.24 7.03 -54.10
CA PRO A 96 28.83 6.68 -52.73
C PRO A 96 28.20 7.86 -51.97
N THR A 97 28.54 9.10 -52.31
CA THR A 97 27.89 10.29 -51.74
C THR A 97 26.46 10.48 -52.27
N GLY A 98 26.22 10.13 -53.54
CA GLY A 98 24.90 10.13 -54.17
C GLY A 98 24.01 8.97 -53.70
N GLU A 99 24.58 7.80 -53.45
CA GLU A 99 23.88 6.67 -52.78
C GLU A 99 23.54 7.00 -51.33
N LEU A 100 24.45 7.65 -50.59
CA LEU A 100 24.18 8.15 -49.24
C LEU A 100 23.02 9.16 -49.24
N LEU A 101 22.98 10.08 -50.22
CA LEU A 101 21.89 11.06 -50.36
C LEU A 101 20.57 10.42 -50.81
N LEU A 102 20.60 9.37 -51.63
CA LEU A 102 19.41 8.57 -51.98
C LEU A 102 18.89 7.79 -50.77
N GLY A 103 19.77 7.18 -49.99
CA GLY A 103 19.43 6.51 -48.73
C GLY A 103 18.89 7.50 -47.69
N ILE A 104 19.49 8.69 -47.56
CA ILE A 104 18.98 9.77 -46.72
C ILE A 104 17.62 10.23 -47.22
N ASN A 105 17.40 10.44 -48.52
CA ASN A 105 16.10 10.86 -49.06
C ASN A 105 15.02 9.78 -48.90
N ALA A 106 15.35 8.50 -49.08
CA ALA A 106 14.43 7.39 -48.84
C ALA A 106 14.07 7.28 -47.35
N ASN A 107 15.05 7.38 -46.45
CA ASN A 107 14.84 7.38 -45.01
C ASN A 107 14.06 8.62 -44.54
N VAL A 108 14.35 9.80 -45.09
CA VAL A 108 13.67 11.07 -44.81
C VAL A 108 12.23 11.04 -45.35
N ASN A 109 11.97 10.51 -46.54
CA ASN A 109 10.61 10.34 -47.05
C ASN A 109 9.80 9.27 -46.29
N THR A 110 10.46 8.23 -45.78
CA THR A 110 9.84 7.23 -44.89
C THR A 110 9.51 7.86 -43.53
N LEU A 111 10.45 8.61 -42.95
CA LEU A 111 10.27 9.41 -41.74
C LEU A 111 9.14 10.42 -41.93
N LEU A 112 9.07 11.12 -43.07
CA LEU A 112 8.03 12.11 -43.35
C LEU A 112 6.67 11.48 -43.68
N LYS A 113 6.59 10.33 -44.36
CA LYS A 113 5.35 9.57 -44.46
C LYS A 113 4.86 9.12 -43.09
N HIS A 114 5.77 8.75 -42.20
CA HIS A 114 5.47 8.36 -40.81
C HIS A 114 5.09 9.55 -39.92
N PHE A 115 5.72 10.72 -40.08
CA PHE A 115 5.38 11.96 -39.37
C PHE A 115 4.17 12.69 -39.98
N LYS A 116 3.80 12.40 -41.23
CA LYS A 116 2.56 12.86 -41.88
C LYS A 116 1.31 12.10 -41.38
N ASN A 117 1.46 11.02 -40.62
CA ASN A 117 0.34 10.45 -39.88
C ASN A 117 0.13 11.30 -38.62
N ASP A 118 -0.93 12.10 -38.60
CA ASP A 118 -1.38 12.94 -37.47
C ASP A 118 -1.34 12.23 -36.11
N ALA A 119 -1.41 10.89 -36.10
CA ALA A 119 -1.32 10.04 -34.92
C ALA A 119 -0.03 10.19 -34.09
N LYS A 120 1.16 10.32 -34.69
CA LYS A 120 2.41 10.40 -33.91
C LYS A 120 2.65 11.79 -33.31
N LEU A 121 2.28 12.84 -34.05
CA LEU A 121 2.26 14.21 -33.53
C LEU A 121 1.29 14.28 -32.34
N LYS A 122 0.09 13.72 -32.51
CA LYS A 122 -0.92 13.62 -31.46
C LYS A 122 -0.42 12.84 -30.23
N ASN A 123 0.34 11.76 -30.40
CA ASN A 123 0.92 11.02 -29.26
C ASN A 123 1.94 11.87 -28.48
N LEU A 124 2.76 12.68 -29.16
CA LEU A 124 3.69 13.60 -28.52
C LEU A 124 2.96 14.76 -27.82
N GLU A 125 1.92 15.30 -28.43
CA GLU A 125 1.05 16.32 -27.84
C GLU A 125 0.33 15.79 -26.58
N ASP A 126 -0.24 14.59 -26.67
CA ASP A 126 -0.87 13.88 -25.55
C ASP A 126 0.14 13.67 -24.41
N ARG A 127 1.33 13.11 -24.70
CA ARG A 127 2.39 12.92 -23.68
C ARG A 127 2.81 14.23 -23.03
N SER A 128 2.99 15.28 -23.82
CA SER A 128 3.36 16.61 -23.33
C SER A 128 2.27 17.17 -22.40
N ARG A 129 0.99 17.07 -22.79
CA ARG A 129 -0.15 17.47 -21.97
C ARG A 129 -0.18 16.72 -20.64
N TRP A 130 -0.05 15.39 -20.66
CA TRP A 130 -0.06 14.57 -19.44
C TRP A 130 1.14 14.88 -18.53
N THR A 131 2.33 15.08 -19.11
CA THR A 131 3.53 15.47 -18.36
C THR A 131 3.34 16.84 -17.68
N ASN A 132 2.67 17.77 -18.35
CA ASN A 132 2.36 19.08 -17.76
C ASN A 132 1.34 18.97 -16.62
N ALA A 133 0.35 18.06 -16.72
CA ALA A 133 -0.57 17.78 -15.62
C ALA A 133 0.16 17.23 -14.38
N VAL A 134 1.11 16.31 -14.57
CA VAL A 134 1.97 15.81 -13.49
C VAL A 134 2.75 16.94 -12.83
N ARG A 135 3.44 17.77 -13.62
CA ARG A 135 4.24 18.90 -13.09
C ARG A 135 3.38 19.91 -12.33
N ALA A 136 2.18 20.20 -12.82
CA ALA A 136 1.24 21.10 -12.15
C ALA A 136 0.81 20.54 -10.78
N ALA A 137 0.53 19.24 -10.70
CA ALA A 137 0.17 18.58 -9.44
C ALA A 137 1.36 18.48 -8.47
N GLU A 138 2.59 18.25 -8.95
CA GLU A 138 3.80 18.29 -8.12
C GLU A 138 4.01 19.68 -7.52
N ALA A 139 3.99 20.73 -8.35
CA ALA A 139 4.17 22.10 -7.88
C ALA A 139 3.07 22.54 -6.90
N ALA A 140 1.81 22.14 -7.15
CA ALA A 140 0.71 22.45 -6.25
C ALA A 140 0.83 21.69 -4.91
N LEU A 141 1.32 20.45 -4.92
CA LEU A 141 1.59 19.68 -3.71
C LEU A 141 2.71 20.32 -2.88
N ASP A 142 3.81 20.73 -3.52
CA ASP A 142 4.92 21.42 -2.86
C ASP A 142 4.45 22.74 -2.21
N ASN A 143 3.63 23.52 -2.92
CA ASN A 143 3.03 24.74 -2.37
C ASN A 143 2.15 24.46 -1.15
N LEU A 144 1.36 23.39 -1.19
CA LEU A 144 0.49 22.98 -0.08
C LEU A 144 1.28 22.54 1.15
N GLN A 145 2.42 21.89 0.95
CA GLN A 145 3.33 21.52 2.04
C GLN A 145 3.99 22.75 2.68
N ILE A 146 4.25 23.81 1.91
CA ILE A 146 4.78 25.08 2.43
C ILE A 146 3.71 25.85 3.19
N SER A 147 2.46 25.88 2.70
CA SER A 147 1.35 26.60 3.32
C SER A 147 0.00 26.00 2.97
N ARG A 148 -0.86 25.79 3.97
CA ARG A 148 -2.23 25.26 3.81
C ARG A 148 -3.26 26.38 3.61
N SER A 149 -2.96 27.38 2.78
CA SER A 149 -3.88 28.46 2.46
C SER A 149 -5.03 27.99 1.55
N GLN A 150 -6.16 28.69 1.57
CA GLN A 150 -7.29 28.38 0.67
C GLN A 150 -6.88 28.44 -0.81
N GLU A 151 -5.98 29.36 -1.17
CA GLU A 151 -5.44 29.46 -2.52
C GLU A 151 -4.67 28.20 -2.92
N HIS A 152 -3.79 27.68 -2.05
CA HIS A 152 -3.05 26.45 -2.33
C HIS A 152 -3.98 25.23 -2.42
N PHE A 153 -5.06 25.19 -1.63
CA PHE A 153 -6.10 24.17 -1.79
C PHE A 153 -6.82 24.25 -3.14
N GLN A 154 -7.12 25.45 -3.64
CA GLN A 154 -7.71 25.63 -4.97
C GLN A 154 -6.75 25.23 -6.10
N GLN A 155 -5.46 25.53 -5.94
CA GLN A 155 -4.41 25.12 -6.88
C GLN A 155 -4.31 23.59 -6.95
N ILE A 156 -4.27 22.91 -5.80
CA ILE A 156 -4.18 21.45 -5.79
C ILE A 156 -5.45 20.76 -6.31
N ASP A 157 -6.65 21.29 -6.03
CA ASP A 157 -7.90 20.75 -6.59
C ASP A 157 -7.93 20.88 -8.13
N SER A 158 -7.50 22.04 -8.65
CA SER A 158 -7.40 22.27 -10.10
C SER A 158 -6.39 21.33 -10.76
N ALA A 159 -5.21 21.19 -10.15
CA ALA A 159 -4.17 20.29 -10.65
C ALA A 159 -4.60 18.82 -10.57
N MET A 160 -5.32 18.42 -9.52
CA MET A 160 -5.87 17.06 -9.37
C MET A 160 -6.94 16.73 -10.39
N LYS A 161 -7.75 17.71 -10.84
CA LYS A 161 -8.68 17.51 -11.95
C LYS A 161 -7.93 17.24 -13.25
N MET A 162 -6.93 18.06 -13.58
CA MET A 162 -6.08 17.85 -14.76
C MET A 162 -5.36 16.50 -14.72
N LEU A 163 -4.87 16.09 -13.55
CA LEU A 163 -4.21 14.80 -13.36
C LEU A 163 -5.19 13.63 -13.55
N MET A 164 -6.41 13.75 -13.02
CA MET A 164 -7.45 12.74 -13.18
C MET A 164 -7.90 12.62 -14.63
N ASP A 165 -8.08 13.73 -15.35
CA ASP A 165 -8.40 13.72 -16.78
C ASP A 165 -7.29 13.03 -17.59
N ALA A 166 -6.03 13.34 -17.30
CA ALA A 166 -4.88 12.68 -17.93
C ALA A 166 -4.84 11.16 -17.64
N LEU A 167 -5.10 10.75 -16.40
CA LEU A 167 -5.19 9.34 -16.01
C LEU A 167 -6.32 8.63 -16.74
N ASN A 168 -7.49 9.25 -16.80
CA ASN A 168 -8.65 8.71 -17.50
C ASN A 168 -8.37 8.53 -18.99
N GLU A 169 -7.72 9.50 -19.64
CA GLU A 169 -7.32 9.38 -21.04
C GLU A 169 -6.28 8.28 -21.29
N MET A 170 -5.26 8.16 -20.43
CA MET A 170 -4.21 7.15 -20.57
C MET A 170 -4.71 5.71 -20.34
N LEU A 171 -5.73 5.56 -19.49
CA LEU A 171 -6.33 4.29 -19.10
C LEU A 171 -7.67 4.00 -19.79
N ASP A 172 -8.09 4.86 -20.70
CA ASP A 172 -9.33 4.69 -21.46
C ASP A 172 -9.24 3.43 -22.34
N TYR A 173 -10.34 2.69 -22.45
CA TYR A 173 -10.39 1.46 -23.22
C TYR A 173 -11.73 1.30 -23.95
N GLY A 174 -11.71 0.53 -25.03
CA GLY A 174 -12.89 0.22 -25.80
C GLY A 174 -12.77 -1.10 -26.56
N PRO A 175 -13.83 -1.50 -27.27
CA PRO A 175 -13.78 -2.68 -28.12
C PRO A 175 -12.86 -2.43 -29.32
N ASN A 176 -12.02 -3.41 -29.65
CA ASN A 176 -11.19 -3.37 -30.85
C ASN A 176 -11.14 -4.73 -31.54
N GLN A 177 -11.72 -4.79 -32.74
CA GLN A 177 -11.82 -6.01 -33.54
C GLN A 177 -10.45 -6.58 -33.95
N LYS A 178 -9.43 -5.74 -34.16
CA LYS A 178 -8.08 -6.19 -34.55
C LYS A 178 -7.40 -7.03 -33.46
N PHE A 179 -7.71 -6.75 -32.20
CA PHE A 179 -7.17 -7.48 -31.04
C PHE A 179 -8.14 -8.54 -30.51
N ASN A 180 -9.28 -8.77 -31.19
CA ASN A 180 -10.33 -9.71 -30.78
C ASN A 180 -10.73 -9.57 -29.30
N SER A 181 -10.90 -8.33 -28.83
CA SER A 181 -11.19 -8.02 -27.42
C SER A 181 -12.12 -6.82 -27.28
N ASP A 182 -13.09 -6.92 -26.37
CA ASP A 182 -14.00 -5.83 -26.01
C ASP A 182 -13.37 -4.80 -25.07
N LYS A 183 -12.17 -5.09 -24.54
CA LYS A 183 -11.44 -4.24 -23.60
C LYS A 183 -9.99 -4.08 -24.08
N VAL A 184 -9.75 -3.05 -24.88
CA VAL A 184 -8.43 -2.69 -25.42
C VAL A 184 -8.16 -1.23 -25.08
N PRO A 185 -7.03 -0.91 -24.42
CA PRO A 185 -6.68 0.48 -24.15
C PRO A 185 -6.59 1.28 -25.46
N ASN A 186 -7.31 2.39 -25.50
CA ASN A 186 -7.44 3.23 -26.70
C ASN A 186 -6.13 3.95 -27.02
N LYS A 187 -5.37 4.30 -25.98
CA LYS A 187 -4.00 4.82 -26.08
C LYS A 187 -3.00 3.67 -26.15
N GLY A 188 -1.87 3.91 -26.81
CA GLY A 188 -0.86 2.88 -27.08
C GLY A 188 -0.99 2.21 -28.44
N ILE A 189 -2.09 2.37 -29.17
CA ILE A 189 -2.17 1.88 -30.56
C ILE A 189 -1.30 2.77 -31.44
N ILE A 190 -0.18 2.23 -31.93
CA ILE A 190 0.77 2.95 -32.78
C ILE A 190 1.01 2.19 -34.09
N PRO A 191 1.29 2.89 -35.19
CA PRO A 191 1.75 2.25 -36.41
C PRO A 191 3.10 1.58 -36.16
N PHE A 192 3.17 0.27 -36.43
CA PHE A 192 4.36 -0.54 -36.42
C PHE A 192 5.12 -0.40 -37.74
N LEU A 193 6.39 -0.04 -37.67
CA LEU A 193 7.26 0.05 -38.85
C LEU A 193 8.57 -0.70 -38.59
N ARG A 194 8.78 -1.81 -39.31
CA ARG A 194 10.01 -2.62 -39.23
C ARG A 194 11.30 -1.80 -39.35
N PRO A 195 11.41 -0.77 -40.23
CA PRO A 195 12.63 0.03 -40.35
C PRO A 195 13.04 0.81 -39.08
N TYR A 196 12.12 1.09 -38.15
CA TYR A 196 12.43 1.85 -36.93
C TYR A 196 13.28 1.09 -35.90
N TYR A 197 13.33 -0.24 -36.00
CA TYR A 197 14.15 -1.08 -35.14
C TYR A 197 15.58 -1.27 -35.67
N LYS A 198 16.02 -0.43 -36.63
CA LYS A 198 17.28 -0.59 -37.39
C LYS A 198 17.39 -1.97 -38.05
N TYR A 199 16.25 -2.55 -38.39
CA TYR A 199 16.15 -3.90 -38.92
C TYR A 199 16.04 -3.84 -40.45
N TYR A 200 17.10 -4.26 -41.15
CA TYR A 200 17.03 -4.61 -42.56
C TYR A 200 16.71 -6.09 -42.62
N PHE A 201 15.62 -6.47 -43.28
CA PHE A 201 15.30 -7.89 -43.50
C PHE A 201 16.43 -8.54 -44.28
N ASN A 202 17.26 -9.35 -43.61
CA ASN A 202 18.28 -10.13 -44.28
C ASN A 202 17.62 -11.36 -44.91
N LYS A 203 17.44 -11.31 -46.23
CA LYS A 203 16.87 -12.40 -47.04
C LYS A 203 17.66 -13.71 -46.98
N ASN A 204 18.82 -13.75 -46.30
CA ASN A 204 19.72 -14.92 -46.28
C ASN A 204 19.89 -15.56 -44.89
N ALA A 205 19.58 -14.86 -43.78
CA ALA A 205 19.63 -15.43 -42.43
C ALA A 205 18.72 -14.66 -41.47
N PRO A 206 17.96 -15.33 -40.59
CA PRO A 206 17.22 -14.63 -39.53
C PRO A 206 18.20 -14.05 -38.52
N GLU A 207 18.19 -12.72 -38.37
CA GLU A 207 19.06 -11.98 -37.43
C GLU A 207 18.28 -11.53 -36.19
N HIS A 208 16.95 -11.43 -36.29
CA HIS A 208 16.10 -10.97 -35.20
C HIS A 208 14.90 -11.89 -34.98
N TRP A 209 14.34 -11.88 -33.77
CA TRP A 209 13.16 -12.70 -33.41
C TRP A 209 11.95 -12.38 -34.29
N ILE A 210 11.84 -11.13 -34.78
CA ILE A 210 10.71 -10.69 -35.60
C ILE A 210 10.66 -11.42 -36.96
N ASP A 211 11.81 -11.92 -37.40
CA ASP A 211 12.00 -12.68 -38.63
C ASP A 211 11.24 -14.01 -38.51
N TYR A 212 11.15 -14.55 -37.30
CA TYR A 212 10.43 -15.78 -37.00
C TYR A 212 8.91 -15.58 -36.90
N ALA A 213 8.42 -14.34 -36.96
CA ALA A 213 6.99 -14.07 -37.16
C ALA A 213 6.54 -14.30 -38.61
N THR A 214 7.47 -14.66 -39.51
CA THR A 214 7.09 -15.15 -40.84
C THR A 214 6.47 -16.54 -40.75
N GLY A 215 5.38 -16.78 -41.47
CA GLY A 215 4.78 -18.13 -41.58
C GLY A 215 3.88 -18.58 -40.42
N GLY A 216 3.42 -17.66 -39.56
CA GLY A 216 2.41 -17.97 -38.53
C GLY A 216 2.93 -18.66 -37.28
N THR A 217 4.25 -18.77 -37.11
CA THR A 217 4.89 -19.38 -35.94
C THR A 217 4.94 -18.48 -34.70
N ILE A 218 4.52 -17.22 -34.82
CA ILE A 218 4.40 -16.27 -33.70
C ILE A 218 2.95 -15.80 -33.61
N LYS A 219 2.43 -15.71 -32.39
CA LYS A 219 1.14 -15.11 -32.06
C LYS A 219 1.28 -14.15 -30.90
N THR A 220 0.30 -13.26 -30.75
CA THR A 220 0.09 -12.60 -29.46
C THR A 220 -0.32 -13.66 -28.43
N ARG A 221 0.01 -13.44 -27.16
CA ARG A 221 -0.44 -14.32 -26.07
C ARG A 221 -1.97 -14.34 -25.94
N GLY A 222 -2.65 -13.31 -26.47
CA GLY A 222 -4.10 -13.28 -26.66
C GLY A 222 -4.64 -14.18 -27.78
N GLY A 223 -3.77 -14.81 -28.58
CA GLY A 223 -4.14 -15.78 -29.61
C GLY A 223 -4.22 -15.24 -31.04
N ALA A 224 -3.96 -13.96 -31.26
CA ALA A 224 -3.96 -13.39 -32.60
C ALA A 224 -2.64 -13.71 -33.31
N LEU A 225 -2.70 -14.36 -34.48
CA LEU A 225 -1.51 -14.62 -35.29
C LEU A 225 -0.91 -13.29 -35.77
N VAL A 226 0.42 -13.21 -35.74
CA VAL A 226 1.15 -12.03 -36.19
C VAL A 226 2.04 -12.44 -37.35
N SER A 227 1.85 -11.82 -38.51
CA SER A 227 2.58 -12.17 -39.73
C SER A 227 3.27 -10.96 -40.34
N TYR A 228 4.53 -10.77 -39.98
CA TYR A 228 5.40 -9.74 -40.55
C TYR A 228 6.10 -10.22 -41.83
N ALA A 229 5.42 -10.94 -42.73
CA ALA A 229 6.07 -11.70 -43.80
C ALA A 229 6.33 -10.94 -45.12
N PHE A 230 5.54 -9.93 -45.46
CA PHE A 230 5.68 -9.24 -46.77
C PHE A 230 6.31 -7.84 -46.62
N GLU A 231 7.22 -7.49 -47.54
CA GLU A 231 7.83 -6.14 -47.69
C GLU A 231 6.80 -5.12 -48.21
N GLU A 232 5.75 -5.56 -48.91
CA GLU A 232 4.73 -4.68 -49.51
C GLU A 232 3.68 -4.19 -48.50
N ASP A 233 3.63 -4.77 -47.29
CA ASP A 233 2.75 -4.37 -46.17
C ASP A 233 3.29 -3.14 -45.39
N GLU A 234 4.21 -2.41 -46.01
CA GLU A 234 5.20 -1.51 -45.38
C GLU A 234 4.67 -0.25 -44.66
N LEU A 235 3.37 -0.05 -44.50
CA LEU A 235 2.81 1.19 -43.90
C LEU A 235 1.56 1.02 -43.02
N GLY A 236 1.12 -0.20 -42.68
CA GLY A 236 -0.26 -0.41 -42.22
C GLY A 236 -0.55 -1.20 -40.94
N GLU A 237 0.43 -1.83 -40.29
CA GLU A 237 0.12 -2.66 -39.10
C GLU A 237 0.16 -1.81 -37.83
N GLU A 238 -0.90 -1.86 -37.03
CA GLU A 238 -0.97 -1.21 -35.71
C GLU A 238 -0.54 -2.23 -34.64
N ILE A 239 0.42 -1.86 -33.79
CA ILE A 239 0.70 -2.59 -32.56
C ILE A 239 0.17 -1.79 -31.37
N TRP A 240 0.00 -2.48 -30.24
CA TRP A 240 -0.21 -1.79 -28.97
C TRP A 240 1.12 -1.66 -28.22
N ASP A 241 1.64 -0.43 -28.15
CA ASP A 241 2.85 -0.03 -27.44
C ASP A 241 2.60 1.25 -26.61
N ALA A 242 2.46 1.04 -25.30
CA ALA A 242 2.29 2.11 -24.31
C ALA A 242 3.61 2.69 -23.77
N GLY A 243 4.77 2.25 -24.29
CA GLY A 243 6.09 2.62 -23.80
C GLY A 243 6.34 4.13 -23.83
N TYR A 244 5.70 4.87 -24.75
CA TYR A 244 5.85 6.31 -24.85
C TYR A 244 5.22 7.11 -23.69
N TYR A 245 4.38 6.52 -22.85
CA TYR A 245 3.74 7.22 -21.72
C TYR A 245 3.69 6.41 -20.42
N LEU A 246 4.26 5.20 -20.39
CA LEU A 246 4.24 4.32 -19.22
C LEU A 246 4.87 4.96 -17.98
N ASP A 247 5.95 5.72 -18.16
CA ASP A 247 6.61 6.50 -17.10
C ASP A 247 5.69 7.58 -16.52
N VAL A 248 4.98 8.29 -17.39
CA VAL A 248 4.01 9.33 -17.01
C VAL A 248 2.84 8.71 -16.27
N LEU A 249 2.31 7.57 -16.74
CA LEU A 249 1.22 6.85 -16.08
C LEU A 249 1.58 6.45 -14.65
N ILE A 250 2.73 5.79 -14.45
CA ILE A 250 3.19 5.35 -13.12
C ILE A 250 3.35 6.56 -12.20
N LYS A 251 3.97 7.64 -12.69
CA LYS A 251 4.19 8.86 -11.92
C LYS A 251 2.88 9.54 -11.55
N SER A 252 1.92 9.60 -12.49
CA SER A 252 0.58 10.18 -12.26
C SER A 252 -0.20 9.45 -11.17
N ILE A 253 -0.21 8.11 -11.18
CA ILE A 253 -0.90 7.33 -10.15
C ILE A 253 -0.24 7.55 -8.78
N GLY A 254 1.09 7.49 -8.72
CA GLY A 254 1.83 7.73 -7.47
C GLY A 254 1.52 9.11 -6.89
N LEU A 255 1.56 10.14 -7.74
CA LEU A 255 1.26 11.51 -7.35
C LEU A 255 -0.19 11.70 -6.91
N PHE A 256 -1.15 11.07 -7.61
CA PHE A 256 -2.56 11.10 -7.23
C PHE A 256 -2.76 10.55 -5.81
N ILE A 257 -2.13 9.42 -5.48
CA ILE A 257 -2.15 8.84 -4.13
C ILE A 257 -1.48 9.79 -3.12
N SER A 258 -0.31 10.35 -3.44
CA SER A 258 0.39 11.30 -2.55
C SER A 258 -0.46 12.53 -2.23
N VAL A 259 -1.11 13.12 -3.24
CA VAL A 259 -1.99 14.27 -3.02
C VAL A 259 -3.20 13.91 -2.17
N LEU A 260 -3.80 12.73 -2.38
CA LEU A 260 -4.88 12.23 -1.52
C LEU A 260 -4.41 12.07 -0.07
N THR A 261 -3.23 11.49 0.17
CA THR A 261 -2.73 11.30 1.55
C THR A 261 -2.48 12.61 2.29
N VAL A 262 -2.14 13.69 1.58
CA VAL A 262 -1.86 15.01 2.18
C VAL A 262 -3.12 15.84 2.38
N THR A 263 -4.09 15.72 1.47
CA THR A 263 -5.33 16.51 1.52
C THR A 263 -6.45 15.80 2.31
N GLU A 264 -6.42 14.48 2.36
CA GLU A 264 -7.42 13.62 2.99
C GLU A 264 -6.77 12.38 3.64
N PRO A 265 -5.98 12.50 4.71
CA PRO A 265 -5.27 11.36 5.32
C PRO A 265 -6.19 10.17 5.66
N ALA A 266 -7.44 10.44 6.06
CA ALA A 266 -8.45 9.43 6.38
C ALA A 266 -9.33 9.02 5.19
N PHE A 267 -8.88 9.19 3.94
CA PHE A 267 -9.70 8.94 2.72
C PHE A 267 -10.36 7.56 2.69
N ARG A 268 -9.75 6.53 3.30
CA ARG A 268 -10.34 5.18 3.39
C ARG A 268 -11.53 5.11 4.34
N SER A 269 -11.50 5.87 5.44
CA SER A 269 -12.61 5.97 6.41
C SER A 269 -13.67 6.99 5.97
N THR A 270 -13.29 8.04 5.24
CA THR A 270 -14.22 9.06 4.73
C THR A 270 -14.85 8.67 3.40
N GLY A 271 -14.22 7.76 2.65
CA GLY A 271 -14.65 7.35 1.32
C GLY A 271 -14.46 8.41 0.24
N HIS A 272 -13.68 9.46 0.52
CA HIS A 272 -13.38 10.51 -0.45
C HIS A 272 -12.73 9.92 -1.71
N ARG A 273 -13.26 10.27 -2.88
CA ARG A 273 -12.81 9.79 -4.20
C ARG A 273 -12.68 8.26 -4.31
N ARG A 274 -13.43 7.50 -3.50
CA ARG A 274 -13.41 6.02 -3.56
C ARG A 274 -13.83 5.49 -4.93
N PHE A 275 -14.81 6.12 -5.58
CA PHE A 275 -15.21 5.76 -6.94
C PHE A 275 -14.10 5.99 -7.96
N ASP A 276 -13.39 7.11 -7.88
CA ASP A 276 -12.25 7.41 -8.75
C ASP A 276 -11.13 6.38 -8.55
N LEU A 277 -10.80 6.03 -7.31
CA LEU A 277 -9.82 4.99 -6.99
C LEU A 277 -10.23 3.61 -7.53
N MET A 278 -11.52 3.24 -7.39
CA MET A 278 -12.05 1.99 -7.94
C MET A 278 -11.96 1.99 -9.47
N TYR A 279 -12.37 3.08 -10.11
CA TYR A 279 -12.29 3.25 -11.55
C TYR A 279 -10.85 3.11 -12.06
N LEU A 280 -9.90 3.85 -11.45
CA LEU A 280 -8.48 3.75 -11.81
C LEU A 280 -7.94 2.33 -11.60
N CYS A 281 -8.34 1.65 -10.52
CA CYS A 281 -7.92 0.28 -10.24
C CYS A 281 -8.43 -0.71 -11.30
N GLU A 282 -9.70 -0.61 -11.67
CA GLU A 282 -10.32 -1.45 -12.71
C GLU A 282 -9.70 -1.20 -14.09
N HIS A 283 -9.50 0.06 -14.46
CA HIS A 283 -8.95 0.44 -15.75
C HIS A 283 -7.45 0.11 -15.85
N LEU A 284 -6.69 0.28 -14.77
CA LEU A 284 -5.30 -0.18 -14.69
C LEU A 284 -5.22 -1.70 -14.83
N LYS A 285 -6.17 -2.45 -14.25
CA LYS A 285 -6.24 -3.90 -14.45
C LYS A 285 -6.47 -4.25 -15.92
N VAL A 286 -7.37 -3.56 -16.62
CA VAL A 286 -7.58 -3.75 -18.06
C VAL A 286 -6.31 -3.45 -18.86
N PHE A 287 -5.62 -2.36 -18.52
CA PHE A 287 -4.35 -2.00 -19.15
C PHE A 287 -3.29 -3.10 -18.97
N ILE A 288 -3.12 -3.61 -17.74
CA ILE A 288 -2.15 -4.67 -17.43
C ILE A 288 -2.53 -5.98 -18.13
N ASP A 289 -3.79 -6.39 -18.06
CA ASP A 289 -4.27 -7.62 -18.69
C ASP A 289 -4.12 -7.55 -20.22
N HIS A 290 -4.28 -6.37 -20.82
CA HIS A 290 -4.00 -6.17 -22.24
C HIS A 290 -2.50 -6.20 -22.58
N TRP A 291 -1.65 -5.59 -21.75
CA TRP A 291 -0.20 -5.68 -21.91
C TRP A 291 0.29 -7.13 -21.88
N GLU A 292 -0.18 -7.94 -20.95
CA GLU A 292 0.19 -9.37 -20.96
C GLU A 292 -0.26 -10.11 -22.22
N ARG A 293 -1.42 -9.75 -22.77
CA ARG A 293 -1.94 -10.34 -24.00
C ARG A 293 -1.20 -9.87 -25.24
N SER A 294 -0.56 -8.70 -25.21
CA SER A 294 0.19 -8.14 -26.34
C SER A 294 1.58 -8.75 -26.51
N PHE A 295 2.09 -9.51 -25.52
CA PHE A 295 3.33 -10.26 -25.68
C PHE A 295 3.28 -11.16 -26.91
N LEU A 296 4.36 -11.15 -27.67
CA LEU A 296 4.51 -12.00 -28.85
C LEU A 296 5.23 -13.26 -28.42
N VAL A 297 4.64 -14.41 -28.72
CA VAL A 297 5.10 -15.73 -28.27
C VAL A 297 5.10 -16.71 -29.42
N THR A 298 5.99 -17.71 -29.36
CA THR A 298 5.92 -18.86 -30.26
C THR A 298 4.56 -19.56 -30.18
N ASP A 299 3.96 -19.81 -31.33
CA ASP A 299 2.84 -20.73 -31.45
C ASP A 299 3.36 -22.19 -31.51
N ILE A 300 3.35 -22.86 -30.37
CA ILE A 300 3.80 -24.25 -30.25
C ILE A 300 2.90 -25.18 -31.06
N ASP A 301 1.60 -24.89 -31.17
CA ASP A 301 0.65 -25.76 -31.86
C ASP A 301 0.87 -25.74 -33.39
N VAL A 302 1.36 -24.60 -33.91
CA VAL A 302 1.79 -24.47 -35.32
C VAL A 302 3.19 -25.03 -35.52
N SER A 303 4.08 -24.86 -34.54
CA SER A 303 5.47 -25.30 -34.62
C SER A 303 5.65 -26.82 -34.46
N ILE A 304 4.75 -27.46 -33.70
CA ILE A 304 4.64 -28.92 -33.54
C ILE A 304 3.23 -29.33 -33.95
N GLU A 305 3.04 -29.48 -35.26
CA GLU A 305 1.72 -29.69 -35.84
C GLU A 305 1.30 -31.17 -35.70
N PRO A 306 0.13 -31.45 -35.08
CA PRO A 306 -0.36 -32.81 -34.95
C PRO A 306 -0.79 -33.33 -36.33
N TYR A 307 0.13 -33.98 -37.03
CA TYR A 307 -0.12 -34.62 -38.32
C TYR A 307 -0.30 -36.12 -38.13
N SER A 308 -1.44 -36.69 -38.53
CA SER A 308 -1.73 -38.13 -38.40
C SER A 308 -1.35 -38.86 -39.70
N ASP A 309 -0.07 -39.09 -39.92
CA ASP A 309 0.38 -40.07 -40.91
C ASP A 309 1.28 -41.14 -40.29
N PHE A 310 1.61 -42.18 -41.07
CA PHE A 310 2.40 -43.32 -40.58
C PHE A 310 3.78 -42.92 -40.01
N TYR A 311 4.28 -41.72 -40.32
CA TYR A 311 5.60 -41.24 -39.95
C TYR A 311 5.57 -40.23 -38.78
N GLY A 312 4.39 -39.90 -38.25
CA GLY A 312 4.19 -39.06 -37.07
C GLY A 312 3.99 -37.57 -37.34
N HIS A 313 4.17 -36.76 -36.30
CA HIS A 313 3.84 -35.34 -36.28
C HIS A 313 4.94 -34.46 -36.86
N LYS A 314 4.56 -33.31 -37.44
CA LYS A 314 5.47 -32.45 -38.20
C LYS A 314 6.07 -31.36 -37.33
N ILE A 315 7.39 -31.17 -37.42
CA ILE A 315 8.07 -30.00 -36.86
C ILE A 315 8.19 -28.92 -37.93
N ASN A 316 7.65 -27.74 -37.63
CA ASN A 316 7.72 -26.57 -38.50
C ASN A 316 8.74 -25.55 -37.93
N HIS A 317 9.79 -25.28 -38.71
CA HIS A 317 10.72 -24.18 -38.47
C HIS A 317 10.72 -23.24 -39.68
N PRO A 318 10.43 -21.93 -39.53
CA PRO A 318 10.21 -21.03 -40.67
C PRO A 318 11.44 -20.93 -41.59
N PHE A 319 12.65 -21.07 -41.02
CA PHE A 319 13.91 -21.03 -41.75
C PHE A 319 14.55 -22.40 -42.01
N LEU A 320 13.79 -23.50 -41.92
CA LEU A 320 14.32 -24.87 -42.13
C LEU A 320 15.05 -25.03 -43.48
N HIS A 321 14.54 -24.37 -44.52
CA HIS A 321 15.10 -24.43 -45.86
C HIS A 321 16.44 -23.69 -46.02
N TRP A 322 16.82 -22.84 -45.07
CA TRP A 322 18.04 -22.02 -45.14
C TRP A 322 19.22 -22.65 -44.41
N SER A 323 18.97 -23.38 -43.33
CA SER A 323 20.02 -24.07 -42.60
C SER A 323 19.59 -25.45 -42.14
N ARG A 324 20.46 -26.44 -42.42
CA ARG A 324 20.31 -27.78 -41.86
C ARG A 324 20.47 -27.81 -40.34
N SER A 325 21.04 -26.77 -39.73
CA SER A 325 21.11 -26.65 -38.26
C SER A 325 19.75 -26.46 -37.61
N PHE A 326 18.67 -26.24 -38.36
CA PHE A 326 17.31 -26.15 -37.83
C PHE A 326 16.50 -27.46 -37.96
N TYR A 327 17.10 -28.54 -38.48
CA TYR A 327 16.43 -29.86 -38.49
C TYR A 327 16.20 -30.34 -37.06
N GLY A 328 14.96 -30.72 -36.79
CA GLY A 328 14.48 -31.20 -35.50
C GLY A 328 14.42 -30.14 -34.41
N SER A 329 14.24 -28.88 -34.79
CA SER A 329 14.07 -27.79 -33.84
C SER A 329 12.89 -26.90 -34.17
N ILE A 330 12.39 -26.19 -33.16
CA ILE A 330 11.42 -25.11 -33.30
C ILE A 330 12.02 -23.80 -32.77
N PRO A 331 11.61 -22.63 -33.28
CA PRO A 331 11.94 -21.38 -32.64
C PRO A 331 11.08 -21.22 -31.39
N LEU A 332 11.70 -21.07 -30.22
CA LEU A 332 10.99 -20.88 -28.95
C LEU A 332 11.34 -19.54 -28.34
N GLY A 333 10.34 -18.67 -28.14
CA GLY A 333 10.58 -17.46 -27.38
C GLY A 333 9.38 -16.57 -27.16
N ILE A 334 9.65 -15.48 -26.46
CA ILE A 334 8.70 -14.45 -26.07
C ILE A 334 9.38 -13.08 -26.14
N ILE A 335 8.61 -12.07 -26.54
CA ILE A 335 9.00 -10.67 -26.42
C ILE A 335 7.85 -9.82 -25.88
N ASP A 336 8.21 -8.89 -25.00
CA ASP A 336 7.38 -7.75 -24.70
C ASP A 336 7.64 -6.62 -25.73
N PRO A 337 6.67 -6.30 -26.61
CA PRO A 337 6.86 -5.26 -27.62
C PRO A 337 7.03 -3.85 -27.04
N ILE A 338 6.60 -3.62 -25.78
CA ILE A 338 6.67 -2.31 -25.12
C ILE A 338 8.08 -2.00 -24.61
N THR A 339 8.69 -2.92 -23.86
CA THR A 339 10.03 -2.70 -23.29
C THR A 339 11.15 -3.25 -24.15
N GLY A 340 10.84 -4.13 -25.11
CA GLY A 340 11.83 -4.86 -25.90
C GLY A 340 12.53 -5.99 -25.14
N VAL A 341 12.14 -6.24 -23.88
CA VAL A 341 12.62 -7.39 -23.11
C VAL A 341 12.16 -8.67 -23.81
N SER A 342 13.10 -9.55 -24.11
CA SER A 342 12.84 -10.77 -24.86
C SER A 342 13.70 -11.93 -24.38
N MET A 343 13.19 -13.13 -24.61
CA MET A 343 13.93 -14.38 -24.47
C MET A 343 13.65 -15.22 -25.70
N PHE A 344 14.70 -15.75 -26.32
CA PHE A 344 14.56 -16.44 -27.59
C PHE A 344 15.62 -17.54 -27.74
N ILE A 345 15.18 -18.73 -28.11
CA ILE A 345 15.98 -19.89 -28.48
C ILE A 345 15.59 -20.24 -29.92
N PRO A 346 16.42 -19.90 -30.93
CA PRO A 346 16.08 -20.13 -32.33
C PRO A 346 15.97 -21.62 -32.69
N ASP A 347 16.72 -22.49 -32.02
CA ASP A 347 16.86 -23.91 -32.36
C ASP A 347 16.55 -24.84 -31.18
N PHE A 348 15.42 -24.61 -30.50
CA PHE A 348 14.99 -25.45 -29.37
C PHE A 348 14.74 -26.90 -29.80
N ARG A 349 15.32 -27.88 -29.07
CA ARG A 349 15.38 -29.30 -29.44
C ARG A 349 14.95 -30.27 -28.34
N GLU A 350 14.74 -29.81 -27.11
CA GLU A 350 14.50 -30.71 -25.98
C GLU A 350 13.18 -31.47 -26.16
N GLY A 351 13.23 -32.81 -26.07
CA GLY A 351 12.09 -33.68 -26.34
C GLY A 351 11.75 -33.89 -27.83
N LEU A 352 12.38 -33.15 -28.76
CA LEU A 352 12.14 -33.24 -30.21
C LEU A 352 13.03 -34.32 -30.87
N TRP A 353 12.81 -35.58 -30.51
CA TRP A 353 13.53 -36.71 -31.10
C TRP A 353 13.00 -37.02 -32.51
N VAL A 354 13.69 -36.51 -33.53
CA VAL A 354 13.30 -36.70 -34.94
C VAL A 354 13.76 -38.06 -35.44
N GLY A 355 12.78 -38.94 -35.72
CA GLY A 355 13.02 -40.26 -36.30
C GLY A 355 13.33 -40.23 -37.81
N ASP A 356 12.79 -39.23 -38.53
CA ASP A 356 13.07 -39.00 -39.96
C ASP A 356 13.49 -37.55 -40.23
N LEU A 357 14.81 -37.35 -40.40
CA LEU A 357 15.41 -36.07 -40.73
C LEU A 357 15.05 -35.56 -42.13
N ARG A 358 14.56 -36.42 -43.04
CA ARG A 358 14.17 -35.99 -44.41
C ARG A 358 12.81 -35.31 -44.44
N GLN A 359 11.94 -35.64 -43.49
CA GLN A 359 10.58 -35.08 -43.39
C GLN A 359 10.40 -34.18 -42.17
N ASN A 360 11.40 -34.10 -41.28
CA ASN A 360 11.38 -33.31 -40.05
C ASN A 360 10.19 -33.68 -39.13
N LYS A 361 10.06 -34.97 -38.83
CA LYS A 361 8.93 -35.54 -38.08
C LYS A 361 9.33 -36.22 -36.78
N ILE A 362 8.46 -36.14 -35.78
CA ILE A 362 8.55 -36.83 -34.49
C ILE A 362 7.50 -37.91 -34.37
N SER A 363 7.78 -38.96 -33.61
CA SER A 363 6.82 -40.07 -33.43
C SER A 363 5.61 -39.64 -32.59
N ASP A 364 4.48 -40.34 -32.74
CA ASP A 364 3.29 -40.15 -31.91
C ASP A 364 3.58 -40.36 -30.41
N ALA A 365 4.52 -41.24 -30.09
CA ALA A 365 4.93 -41.52 -28.71
C ALA A 365 5.70 -40.34 -28.09
N ASP A 366 6.45 -39.59 -28.90
CA ASP A 366 7.30 -38.49 -28.45
C ASP A 366 6.59 -37.13 -28.48
N TYR A 367 5.48 -36.99 -29.22
CA TYR A 367 4.77 -35.72 -29.39
C TYR A 367 4.31 -35.07 -28.09
N ASN A 368 3.66 -35.83 -27.22
CA ASN A 368 3.16 -35.27 -25.96
C ASN A 368 4.31 -34.77 -25.08
N VAL A 369 5.44 -35.48 -25.08
CA VAL A 369 6.65 -35.06 -24.35
C VAL A 369 7.19 -33.77 -24.97
N ALA A 370 7.44 -33.75 -26.27
CA ALA A 370 7.96 -32.57 -26.97
C ALA A 370 7.08 -31.31 -26.78
N TRP A 371 5.77 -31.45 -26.96
CA TRP A 371 4.82 -30.35 -26.79
C TRP A 371 4.77 -29.85 -25.35
N SER A 372 4.73 -30.77 -24.36
CA SER A 372 4.70 -30.40 -22.95
C SER A 372 5.99 -29.71 -22.49
N THR A 373 7.15 -30.20 -22.94
CA THR A 373 8.46 -29.61 -22.65
C THR A 373 8.60 -28.23 -23.27
N ALA A 374 8.27 -28.06 -24.56
CA ALA A 374 8.27 -26.75 -25.21
C ALA A 374 7.35 -25.75 -24.51
N LYS A 375 6.15 -26.20 -24.07
CA LYS A 375 5.19 -25.36 -23.36
C LYS A 375 5.68 -24.97 -21.97
N GLN A 376 6.31 -25.89 -21.25
CA GLN A 376 6.93 -25.60 -19.97
C GLN A 376 8.05 -24.56 -20.13
N THR A 377 8.98 -24.77 -21.07
CA THR A 377 10.09 -23.84 -21.30
C THR A 377 9.59 -22.46 -21.73
N LEU A 378 8.57 -22.38 -22.59
CA LEU A 378 7.97 -21.10 -22.99
C LEU A 378 7.31 -20.38 -21.80
N ASN A 379 6.65 -21.11 -20.91
CA ASN A 379 6.09 -20.54 -19.67
C ASN A 379 7.20 -20.01 -18.75
N GLU A 380 8.31 -20.74 -18.59
CA GLU A 380 9.45 -20.29 -17.79
C GLU A 380 10.09 -19.02 -18.36
N MET A 381 10.24 -18.94 -19.69
CA MET A 381 10.68 -17.72 -20.38
C MET A 381 9.69 -16.57 -20.16
N THR A 382 8.39 -16.86 -20.21
CA THR A 382 7.33 -15.87 -20.00
C THR A 382 7.41 -15.24 -18.62
N GLU A 383 7.55 -16.04 -17.57
CA GLU A 383 7.67 -15.53 -16.20
C GLU A 383 8.93 -14.68 -16.00
N ARG A 384 10.03 -15.02 -16.67
CA ARG A 384 11.25 -14.20 -16.66
C ARG A 384 11.04 -12.86 -17.37
N VAL A 385 10.45 -12.85 -18.57
CA VAL A 385 10.12 -11.61 -19.30
C VAL A 385 9.17 -10.74 -18.47
N ARG A 386 8.12 -11.31 -17.85
CA ARG A 386 7.21 -10.59 -16.94
C ARG A 386 7.96 -9.92 -15.78
N LYS A 387 8.96 -10.59 -15.22
CA LYS A 387 9.76 -10.04 -14.13
C LYS A 387 10.65 -8.88 -14.57
N GLU A 388 11.20 -8.96 -15.77
CA GLU A 388 12.16 -7.98 -16.31
C GLU A 388 11.47 -6.76 -16.96
N CYS A 389 10.31 -6.93 -17.61
CA CYS A 389 9.61 -5.82 -18.30
C CYS A 389 8.89 -4.85 -17.35
N GLY A 390 8.85 -5.16 -16.05
CA GLY A 390 8.30 -4.25 -15.04
C GLY A 390 6.78 -4.26 -14.91
N ILE A 391 6.05 -5.12 -15.64
CA ILE A 391 4.60 -5.28 -15.50
C ILE A 391 4.17 -5.65 -14.07
N LEU A 392 5.03 -6.37 -13.33
CA LEU A 392 4.82 -6.68 -11.91
C LEU A 392 4.76 -5.43 -11.02
N LYS A 393 5.45 -4.33 -11.39
CA LYS A 393 5.35 -3.05 -10.67
C LYS A 393 3.94 -2.47 -10.82
N LEU A 394 3.33 -2.58 -12.01
CA LEU A 394 1.95 -2.15 -12.22
C LEU A 394 0.94 -3.02 -11.46
N TYR A 395 1.14 -4.34 -11.40
CA TYR A 395 0.31 -5.20 -10.54
C TYR A 395 0.43 -4.81 -9.06
N THR A 396 1.63 -4.46 -8.60
CA THR A 396 1.86 -4.01 -7.22
C THR A 396 1.11 -2.71 -6.96
N LEU A 397 1.19 -1.76 -7.89
CA LEU A 397 0.47 -0.49 -7.84
C LEU A 397 -1.06 -0.67 -7.89
N GLN A 398 -1.54 -1.57 -8.73
CA GLN A 398 -2.96 -1.93 -8.83
C GLN A 398 -3.47 -2.55 -7.52
N ARG A 399 -2.69 -3.43 -6.89
CA ARG A 399 -3.01 -3.99 -5.58
C ARG A 399 -3.06 -2.91 -4.50
N GLN A 400 -2.07 -2.01 -4.49
CA GLN A 400 -2.06 -0.87 -3.56
C GLN A 400 -3.31 -0.01 -3.74
N LEU A 401 -3.66 0.37 -4.98
CA LEU A 401 -4.90 1.09 -5.27
C LEU A 401 -6.14 0.33 -4.79
N TYR A 402 -6.21 -0.99 -5.00
CA TYR A 402 -7.32 -1.80 -4.51
C TYR A 402 -7.44 -1.74 -2.98
N GLU A 403 -6.33 -1.91 -2.26
CA GLU A 403 -6.32 -1.80 -0.79
C GLU A 403 -6.83 -0.43 -0.32
N LEU A 404 -6.51 0.64 -1.05
CA LEU A 404 -6.98 2.01 -0.81
C LEU A 404 -8.49 2.20 -1.05
N THR A 405 -9.15 1.36 -1.86
CA THR A 405 -10.61 1.45 -2.08
C THR A 405 -11.42 0.88 -0.91
N THR A 406 -10.80 0.03 -0.09
CA THR A 406 -11.49 -0.68 1.01
C THR A 406 -11.46 0.11 2.30
N SER A 407 -12.54 0.01 3.09
CA SER A 407 -12.54 0.51 4.46
C SER A 407 -11.51 -0.26 5.30
N PRO A 408 -10.80 0.42 6.22
CA PRO A 408 -9.91 -0.27 7.14
C PRO A 408 -10.71 -1.16 8.10
N VAL A 409 -10.12 -2.29 8.51
CA VAL A 409 -10.60 -3.09 9.63
C VAL A 409 -10.19 -2.37 10.92
N GLY A 410 -11.16 -2.03 11.78
CA GLY A 410 -10.93 -1.16 12.95
C GLY A 410 -10.68 0.31 12.56
N SER A 411 -9.91 1.03 13.38
CA SER A 411 -9.45 2.39 13.09
C SER A 411 -8.00 2.40 12.58
N GLN A 412 -7.70 3.31 11.65
CA GLN A 412 -6.32 3.57 11.21
C GLN A 412 -5.59 4.59 12.09
N PHE A 413 -6.34 5.35 12.89
CA PHE A 413 -5.83 6.51 13.61
C PHE A 413 -5.91 6.32 15.12
N THR A 414 -6.94 5.62 15.59
CA THR A 414 -7.19 5.44 17.00
C THR A 414 -6.53 4.17 17.51
N ARG A 415 -5.49 4.40 18.31
CA ARG A 415 -4.89 3.40 19.19
C ARG A 415 -4.61 4.06 20.53
N ILE A 416 -5.23 3.57 21.59
CA ILE A 416 -5.13 4.20 22.90
C ILE A 416 -3.68 4.10 23.38
N SER A 417 -3.14 5.20 23.91
CA SER A 417 -1.79 5.21 24.47
C SER A 417 -1.71 4.33 25.73
N ASN A 418 -0.49 3.93 26.06
CA ASN A 418 -0.20 3.34 27.37
C ASN A 418 -0.67 4.27 28.50
N VAL A 419 -1.08 3.67 29.61
CA VAL A 419 -1.55 4.37 30.80
C VAL A 419 -0.36 4.92 31.59
N ALA A 420 -0.40 6.21 31.90
CA ALA A 420 0.56 6.93 32.73
C ALA A 420 -0.07 7.31 34.08
N ILE A 421 0.64 7.05 35.18
CA ILE A 421 0.27 7.49 36.52
C ILE A 421 1.09 8.72 36.90
N ASN A 422 0.44 9.88 36.95
CA ASN A 422 1.16 11.16 37.15
C ASN A 422 1.27 11.57 38.63
N ASN A 423 0.35 11.13 39.47
CA ASN A 423 0.34 11.41 40.91
C ASN A 423 -0.01 10.12 41.64
N LEU A 424 0.94 9.56 42.39
CA LEU A 424 0.69 8.47 43.32
C LEU A 424 0.99 8.98 44.73
N MET A 425 -0.05 9.20 45.54
CA MET A 425 0.10 9.73 46.89
C MET A 425 -0.49 8.77 47.92
N LEU A 426 0.20 8.62 49.04
CA LEU A 426 -0.34 7.95 50.21
C LEU A 426 -1.17 8.94 51.02
N TRP A 427 -2.44 8.63 51.23
CA TRP A 427 -3.38 9.57 51.87
C TRP A 427 -3.39 9.44 53.39
N GLN A 428 -3.07 8.25 53.94
CA GLN A 428 -3.08 7.99 55.38
C GLN A 428 -1.95 7.05 55.83
N SER A 429 -1.64 7.10 57.13
CA SER A 429 -0.73 6.15 57.77
C SER A 429 -1.23 4.71 57.61
N PRO A 430 -0.34 3.73 57.41
CA PRO A 430 -0.75 2.34 57.27
C PRO A 430 -1.55 1.83 58.47
N VAL A 431 -2.62 1.08 58.21
CA VAL A 431 -3.50 0.48 59.23
C VAL A 431 -3.18 -1.01 59.35
N GLU A 432 -2.89 -1.49 60.56
CA GLU A 432 -2.67 -2.93 60.80
C GLU A 432 -3.99 -3.70 60.71
N GLU A 433 -4.02 -4.73 59.87
CA GLU A 433 -5.15 -5.64 59.66
C GLU A 433 -4.64 -7.09 59.60
N THR A 434 -5.56 -8.05 59.61
CA THR A 434 -5.25 -9.47 59.41
C THR A 434 -5.98 -9.99 58.19
N LEU A 435 -5.31 -10.82 57.40
CA LEU A 435 -5.86 -11.41 56.18
C LEU A 435 -5.77 -12.94 56.23
N SER A 436 -6.73 -13.62 55.57
CA SER A 436 -6.72 -15.08 55.42
C SER A 436 -6.62 -15.45 53.94
N LEU A 437 -5.97 -16.57 53.64
CA LEU A 437 -5.98 -17.19 52.31
C LEU A 437 -7.31 -17.85 51.95
N GLY A 438 -8.28 -17.89 52.87
CA GLY A 438 -9.57 -18.54 52.66
C GLY A 438 -9.41 -19.99 52.19
N PHE A 439 -10.09 -20.37 51.11
CA PHE A 439 -10.03 -21.71 50.54
C PHE A 439 -8.62 -22.10 50.06
N ILE A 440 -7.85 -21.17 49.48
CA ILE A 440 -6.47 -21.43 49.04
C ILE A 440 -5.59 -21.87 50.22
N GLY A 441 -5.85 -21.32 51.41
CA GLY A 441 -5.16 -21.73 52.64
C GLY A 441 -5.36 -23.22 52.96
N ASN A 442 -6.53 -23.79 52.65
CA ASN A 442 -6.78 -25.22 52.83
C ASN A 442 -5.92 -26.06 51.88
N LEU A 443 -5.79 -25.63 50.62
CA LEU A 443 -4.96 -26.29 49.62
C LEU A 443 -3.47 -26.22 49.96
N ALA A 444 -3.03 -25.11 50.56
CA ALA A 444 -1.67 -24.91 51.05
C ALA A 444 -1.36 -25.67 52.36
N GLY A 445 -2.33 -26.35 52.98
CA GLY A 445 -2.15 -27.01 54.29
C GLY A 445 -2.09 -26.03 55.47
N LYS A 446 -2.61 -24.81 55.30
CA LYS A 446 -2.66 -23.72 56.29
C LYS A 446 -4.11 -23.24 56.52
N PRO A 447 -5.07 -24.13 56.82
CA PRO A 447 -6.48 -23.76 56.98
C PRO A 447 -6.65 -22.72 58.09
N GLY A 448 -7.36 -21.63 57.80
CA GLY A 448 -7.69 -20.59 58.78
C GLY A 448 -6.51 -19.79 59.32
N ARG A 449 -5.29 -19.93 58.75
CA ARG A 449 -4.16 -19.07 59.13
C ARG A 449 -4.50 -17.61 58.84
N LEU A 450 -4.22 -16.74 59.82
CA LEU A 450 -4.32 -15.29 59.71
C LEU A 450 -2.91 -14.72 59.60
N TYR A 451 -2.70 -13.92 58.55
CA TYR A 451 -1.44 -13.25 58.25
C TYR A 451 -1.57 -11.79 58.67
N LYS A 452 -0.54 -11.24 59.32
CA LYS A 452 -0.50 -9.80 59.60
C LYS A 452 -0.31 -9.05 58.30
N ALA A 453 -1.05 -7.95 58.12
CA ALA A 453 -0.96 -7.12 56.93
C ALA A 453 -1.11 -5.64 57.27
N LYS A 454 -0.44 -4.80 56.49
CA LYS A 454 -0.59 -3.35 56.56
C LYS A 454 -1.45 -2.88 55.40
N ARG A 455 -2.60 -2.28 55.69
CA ARG A 455 -3.41 -1.58 54.69
C ARG A 455 -2.82 -0.23 54.40
N ILE A 456 -2.63 0.05 53.12
CA ILE A 456 -2.15 1.32 52.61
C ILE A 456 -3.26 1.91 51.74
N PHE A 457 -3.57 3.18 51.98
CA PHE A 457 -4.52 3.96 51.18
C PHE A 457 -3.73 4.86 50.24
N GLN A 458 -4.11 4.83 48.97
CA GLN A 458 -3.46 5.60 47.93
C GLN A 458 -4.46 6.30 47.03
N THR A 459 -4.03 7.42 46.47
CA THR A 459 -4.76 8.14 45.43
C THR A 459 -3.89 8.18 44.18
N ASN A 460 -4.52 7.93 43.04
CA ASN A 460 -3.86 8.09 41.76
C ASN A 460 -4.79 8.55 40.65
N ASN A 461 -4.16 9.22 39.69
CA ASN A 461 -4.81 9.67 38.46
C ASN A 461 -4.19 8.91 37.31
N LYS A 462 -5.01 8.09 36.64
CA LYS A 462 -4.61 7.34 35.46
C LYS A 462 -4.90 8.19 34.24
N THR A 463 -3.89 8.41 33.42
CA THR A 463 -4.00 9.23 32.23
C THR A 463 -3.60 8.46 30.99
N PHE A 464 -4.34 8.65 29.91
CA PHE A 464 -4.03 8.08 28.61
C PHE A 464 -4.57 9.00 27.50
N ARG A 465 -4.10 8.79 26.28
CA ARG A 465 -4.45 9.59 25.11
C ARG A 465 -5.14 8.75 24.06
N ILE A 466 -6.16 9.32 23.45
CA ILE A 466 -6.88 8.73 22.32
C ILE A 466 -6.58 9.60 21.11
N PRO A 467 -5.74 9.13 20.17
CA PRO A 467 -5.52 9.83 18.91
C PRO A 467 -6.77 9.74 18.05
N MET A 468 -7.15 10.89 17.48
CA MET A 468 -8.34 11.07 16.65
C MET A 468 -7.96 11.91 15.46
N VAL A 469 -8.47 11.55 14.29
CA VAL A 469 -8.20 12.36 13.11
C VAL A 469 -8.97 13.68 13.19
N ARG A 470 -8.32 14.79 12.88
CA ARG A 470 -9.00 16.07 12.72
C ARG A 470 -9.92 16.04 11.50
N ARG A 471 -10.81 17.02 11.40
CA ARG A 471 -11.63 17.20 10.20
C ARG A 471 -10.78 17.32 8.93
N MET A 472 -11.18 16.63 7.88
CA MET A 472 -10.46 16.57 6.60
C MET A 472 -10.59 17.87 5.81
N ASP A 473 -9.54 18.23 5.08
CA ASP A 473 -9.51 19.49 4.32
C ASP A 473 -10.22 19.39 2.97
N ALA A 474 -10.11 18.25 2.27
CA ALA A 474 -10.70 18.09 0.93
C ALA A 474 -12.20 17.77 0.97
N SER A 475 -12.61 16.76 1.73
CA SER A 475 -14.02 16.37 1.84
C SER A 475 -14.81 17.20 2.86
N GLY A 476 -14.12 17.85 3.81
CA GLY A 476 -14.76 18.47 4.96
C GLY A 476 -15.40 17.47 5.92
N VAL A 477 -15.18 16.16 5.75
CA VAL A 477 -15.71 15.11 6.62
C VAL A 477 -14.92 15.07 7.94
N GLN A 478 -15.64 14.94 9.04
CA GLN A 478 -15.13 14.68 10.38
C GLN A 478 -15.55 13.28 10.79
N LEU A 479 -14.58 12.43 11.15
CA LEU A 479 -14.89 11.13 11.73
C LEU A 479 -15.45 11.31 13.15
N GLY A 480 -16.37 10.43 13.53
CA GLY A 480 -16.91 10.42 14.88
C GLY A 480 -16.10 9.52 15.79
N TYR A 481 -15.96 9.90 17.06
CA TYR A 481 -15.27 9.12 18.08
C TYR A 481 -16.09 9.14 19.35
N ARG A 482 -16.39 7.95 19.90
CA ARG A 482 -17.14 7.79 21.13
C ARG A 482 -16.37 6.94 22.13
N LEU A 483 -16.26 7.44 23.36
CA LEU A 483 -15.67 6.76 24.50
C LEU A 483 -16.79 6.16 25.34
N GLU A 484 -16.82 4.84 25.44
CA GLU A 484 -17.65 4.12 26.41
C GLU A 484 -16.78 3.73 27.61
N ILE A 485 -17.20 4.14 28.81
CA ILE A 485 -16.57 3.75 30.07
C ILE A 485 -17.60 3.07 30.97
N SER A 486 -17.23 1.92 31.54
CA SER A 486 -18.09 1.19 32.46
C SER A 486 -17.30 0.52 33.58
N ILE A 487 -17.93 0.36 34.74
CA ILE A 487 -17.38 -0.40 35.86
C ILE A 487 -17.83 -1.85 35.72
N LEU A 488 -16.92 -2.82 35.92
CA LEU A 488 -17.24 -4.23 35.82
C LEU A 488 -18.37 -4.63 36.81
N GLY A 489 -19.43 -5.25 36.29
CA GLY A 489 -20.62 -5.61 37.06
C GLY A 489 -21.52 -4.43 37.45
N GLY A 490 -21.19 -3.20 37.02
CA GLY A 490 -22.01 -2.02 37.20
C GLY A 490 -23.08 -1.88 36.12
N GLU A 491 -24.26 -1.35 36.49
CA GLU A 491 -25.36 -1.10 35.55
C GLU A 491 -25.16 0.15 34.68
N LYS A 492 -24.47 1.17 35.21
CA LYS A 492 -24.28 2.45 34.50
C LYS A 492 -23.05 2.39 33.59
N ARG A 493 -23.24 2.83 32.34
CA ARG A 493 -22.15 3.12 31.38
C ARG A 493 -22.16 4.61 31.06
N ILE A 494 -20.98 5.21 30.99
CA ILE A 494 -20.80 6.55 30.40
C ILE A 494 -20.54 6.37 28.92
N ASN A 495 -21.21 7.19 28.13
CA ASN A 495 -20.88 7.41 26.72
C ASN A 495 -20.51 8.89 26.55
N VAL A 496 -19.25 9.14 26.21
CA VAL A 496 -18.76 10.48 25.89
C VAL A 496 -18.53 10.53 24.39
N ASP A 497 -19.28 11.39 23.71
CA ASP A 497 -18.98 11.73 22.32
C ASP A 497 -17.73 12.61 22.31
N LEU A 498 -16.58 11.99 22.06
CA LEU A 498 -15.29 12.68 21.99
C LEU A 498 -15.25 13.62 20.79
N CYS A 499 -15.81 13.18 19.67
CA CYS A 499 -15.89 13.94 18.44
C CYS A 499 -17.14 13.51 17.67
N GLU A 500 -17.99 14.45 17.28
CA GLU A 500 -19.19 14.12 16.52
C GLU A 500 -18.85 13.83 15.05
N PHE A 501 -19.47 12.80 14.47
CA PHE A 501 -19.35 12.55 13.04
C PHE A 501 -20.08 13.63 12.24
N SER A 502 -19.41 14.22 11.25
CA SER A 502 -20.03 15.18 10.35
C SER A 502 -19.56 14.95 8.92
N ALA A 503 -20.51 14.71 8.01
CA ALA A 503 -20.26 14.71 6.58
C ALA A 503 -21.06 15.85 5.98
N VAL A 504 -20.46 17.04 5.87
CA VAL A 504 -21.16 18.20 5.32
C VAL A 504 -21.39 17.94 3.83
N SER A 505 -22.65 17.90 3.41
CA SER A 505 -23.06 17.70 2.02
C SER A 505 -22.78 18.90 1.11
N SER A 506 -22.23 20.01 1.64
CA SER A 506 -21.80 21.17 0.85
C SER A 506 -20.76 22.02 1.61
N PRO A 507 -19.59 22.32 1.03
CA PRO A 507 -18.54 23.14 1.64
C PRO A 507 -18.96 24.62 1.88
N HIS A 508 -20.19 24.99 1.53
CA HIS A 508 -20.72 26.35 1.63
C HIS A 508 -21.78 26.56 2.73
N LEU A 509 -22.12 25.55 3.53
CA LEU A 509 -23.05 25.71 4.66
C LEU A 509 -22.28 25.91 5.97
N GLU A 510 -22.28 27.17 6.42
CA GLU A 510 -21.52 27.75 7.53
C GLU A 510 -22.04 27.34 8.92
N GLU A 511 -21.85 26.07 9.29
CA GLU A 511 -21.43 25.79 10.66
C GLU A 511 -20.02 25.22 10.60
N LYS A 512 -19.04 26.11 10.80
CA LYS A 512 -17.64 25.71 11.00
C LYS A 512 -17.56 24.99 12.34
N LEU A 513 -17.93 23.70 12.37
CA LEU A 513 -17.49 22.81 13.43
C LEU A 513 -15.97 23.01 13.60
N PRO A 514 -15.48 23.14 14.84
CA PRO A 514 -14.06 23.38 15.07
C PRO A 514 -13.26 22.23 14.47
N LEU A 515 -12.04 22.53 14.00
CA LEU A 515 -11.13 21.53 13.40
C LEU A 515 -10.93 20.30 14.30
N PHE A 516 -11.05 20.53 15.61
CA PHE A 516 -11.01 19.54 16.65
C PHE A 516 -11.88 20.00 17.83
N PRO A 517 -12.50 19.09 18.59
CA PRO A 517 -13.19 19.44 19.83
C PRO A 517 -12.27 20.14 20.82
N THR A 518 -12.79 21.11 21.58
CA THR A 518 -12.01 21.88 22.58
C THR A 518 -12.70 21.99 23.94
N HIS A 519 -13.92 21.50 24.07
CA HIS A 519 -14.69 21.62 25.31
C HIS A 519 -14.27 20.51 26.28
N GLU A 520 -13.92 20.90 27.51
CA GLU A 520 -13.63 19.95 28.58
C GLU A 520 -14.90 19.16 28.95
N PHE A 521 -14.74 17.88 29.23
CA PHE A 521 -15.80 17.02 29.74
C PHE A 521 -15.40 16.46 31.11
N VAL A 522 -16.30 16.55 32.09
CA VAL A 522 -16.12 15.96 33.42
C VAL A 522 -17.42 15.30 33.86
N GLU A 523 -17.39 14.01 34.17
CA GLU A 523 -18.53 13.29 34.74
C GLU A 523 -18.09 12.35 35.87
N GLU A 524 -18.95 12.20 36.86
CA GLU A 524 -18.78 11.27 37.98
C GLU A 524 -19.86 10.16 37.94
N ILE A 525 -19.44 8.91 38.10
CA ILE A 525 -20.25 7.70 38.16
C ILE A 525 -20.25 7.16 39.59
N PRO A 526 -21.27 7.45 40.40
CA PRO A 526 -21.55 6.66 41.57
C PRO A 526 -22.25 5.36 41.15
N THR A 527 -21.75 4.21 41.58
CA THR A 527 -22.38 2.91 41.36
C THR A 527 -22.56 2.20 42.70
N GLN A 528 -23.81 1.82 43.01
CA GLN A 528 -24.14 1.14 44.26
C GLN A 528 -23.97 -0.39 44.20
N SER A 529 -23.98 -0.96 42.99
CA SER A 529 -23.77 -2.38 42.72
C SER A 529 -22.72 -2.52 41.62
N ALA A 530 -21.48 -2.84 42.01
CA ALA A 530 -20.35 -3.13 41.13
C ALA A 530 -19.59 -4.36 41.65
N THR A 531 -18.84 -5.02 40.77
CA THR A 531 -17.91 -6.08 41.21
C THR A 531 -16.65 -5.44 41.78
N VAL A 532 -16.44 -5.64 43.08
CA VAL A 532 -15.29 -5.11 43.82
C VAL A 532 -14.40 -6.21 44.40
N TYR A 533 -13.17 -5.84 44.71
CA TYR A 533 -12.10 -6.75 45.13
C TYR A 533 -11.30 -6.17 46.29
N ASP A 534 -10.73 -7.05 47.11
CA ASP A 534 -9.60 -6.67 47.97
C ASP A 534 -8.29 -6.85 47.18
N VAL A 535 -7.38 -5.88 47.32
CA VAL A 535 -6.08 -5.94 46.66
C VAL A 535 -4.99 -6.29 47.65
N VAL A 536 -4.17 -7.28 47.30
CA VAL A 536 -2.99 -7.69 48.06
C VAL A 536 -1.75 -7.50 47.20
N GLN A 537 -0.72 -6.86 47.76
CA GLN A 537 0.55 -6.61 47.08
C GLN A 537 1.72 -7.10 47.93
N SER A 538 2.76 -7.64 47.29
CA SER A 538 3.98 -8.07 47.99
C SER A 538 4.78 -6.89 48.55
N SER A 539 4.65 -5.73 47.92
CA SER A 539 5.24 -4.46 48.35
C SER A 539 4.46 -3.29 47.73
N ALA A 540 4.68 -2.06 48.22
CA ALA A 540 4.17 -0.87 47.55
C ALA A 540 4.77 -0.74 46.13
N PHE A 541 3.94 -0.32 45.17
CA PHE A 541 4.37 -0.07 43.79
C PHE A 541 4.67 1.42 43.62
N SER A 542 5.70 1.75 42.82
CA SER A 542 5.92 3.11 42.34
C SER A 542 4.89 3.48 41.27
N ALA A 543 4.78 4.76 40.92
CA ALA A 543 3.90 5.21 39.84
C ALA A 543 4.25 4.54 38.49
N GLU A 544 5.54 4.35 38.22
CA GLU A 544 6.05 3.69 37.01
C GLU A 544 5.68 2.20 37.00
N GLU A 545 5.81 1.52 38.15
CA GLU A 545 5.43 0.12 38.31
C GLU A 545 3.92 -0.08 38.16
N GLU A 546 3.10 0.80 38.73
CA GLU A 546 1.66 0.80 38.49
C GLU A 546 1.32 0.98 37.01
N SER A 547 1.97 1.92 36.32
CA SER A 547 1.84 2.08 34.87
C SER A 547 2.22 0.81 34.12
N LEU A 548 3.30 0.13 34.49
CA LEU A 548 3.70 -1.14 33.87
C LEU A 548 2.61 -2.20 34.04
N VAL A 549 1.99 -2.30 35.22
CA VAL A 549 0.91 -3.26 35.52
C VAL A 549 -0.35 -2.96 34.73
N GLU A 550 -0.78 -1.70 34.64
CA GLU A 550 -1.95 -1.32 33.82
C GLU A 550 -1.74 -1.62 32.34
N ASN A 551 -0.49 -1.54 31.87
CA ASN A 551 -0.13 -1.90 30.50
C ASN A 551 0.16 -3.41 30.34
N GLY A 552 -0.17 -4.23 31.35
CA GLY A 552 -0.09 -5.69 31.29
C GLY A 552 1.32 -6.28 31.44
N ASN A 553 2.27 -5.52 31.97
CA ASN A 553 3.63 -6.01 32.22
C ASN A 553 3.75 -6.65 33.60
N VAL A 554 4.59 -7.68 33.71
CA VAL A 554 4.96 -8.29 34.99
C VAL A 554 6.10 -7.48 35.61
N ILE A 555 5.94 -7.08 36.87
CA ILE A 555 7.02 -6.45 37.63
C ILE A 555 7.88 -7.55 38.26
N PRO A 556 9.21 -7.56 38.05
CA PRO A 556 10.10 -8.53 38.69
C PRO A 556 9.94 -8.52 40.21
N GLU A 557 9.82 -9.71 40.80
CA GLU A 557 9.76 -9.92 42.27
C GLU A 557 8.56 -9.27 42.99
N LYS A 558 7.65 -8.62 42.25
CA LYS A 558 6.45 -7.99 42.80
C LYS A 558 5.19 -8.68 42.27
N GLN A 559 4.23 -8.85 43.17
CA GLN A 559 2.97 -9.52 42.85
C GLN A 559 1.80 -8.67 43.34
N ARG A 560 0.75 -8.60 42.51
CA ARG A 560 -0.56 -8.04 42.84
C ARG A 560 -1.61 -9.13 42.64
N LEU A 561 -2.49 -9.28 43.63
CA LEU A 561 -3.62 -10.19 43.58
C LEU A 561 -4.90 -9.39 43.83
N LEU A 562 -5.93 -9.66 43.03
CA LEU A 562 -7.30 -9.21 43.29
C LEU A 562 -8.07 -10.41 43.83
N ILE A 563 -8.49 -10.33 45.09
CA ILE A 563 -9.14 -11.43 45.80
C ILE A 563 -10.51 -11.00 46.34
N ASN A 564 -11.28 -11.96 46.87
CA ASN A 564 -12.57 -11.72 47.52
C ASN A 564 -13.56 -10.91 46.66
N SER A 565 -13.73 -11.33 45.41
CA SER A 565 -14.71 -10.73 44.49
C SER A 565 -16.10 -10.74 45.13
N ARG A 566 -16.72 -9.56 45.23
CA ARG A 566 -18.04 -9.36 45.83
C ARG A 566 -18.78 -8.22 45.15
N GLU A 567 -20.08 -8.12 45.42
CA GLU A 567 -20.85 -6.93 45.07
C GLU A 567 -20.57 -5.83 46.10
N GLY A 568 -20.34 -4.60 45.64
CA GLY A 568 -20.04 -3.44 46.48
C GLY A 568 -20.23 -2.11 45.76
N THR A 569 -19.83 -1.03 46.42
CA THR A 569 -19.97 0.33 45.89
C THR A 569 -18.67 0.79 45.22
N ALA A 570 -18.79 1.50 44.10
CA ALA A 570 -17.66 2.04 43.37
C ALA A 570 -17.98 3.46 42.86
N GLY A 571 -16.95 4.30 42.78
CA GLY A 571 -17.06 5.67 42.29
C GLY A 571 -15.98 5.92 41.24
N LEU A 572 -16.35 6.53 40.11
CA LEU A 572 -15.39 6.87 39.05
C LEU A 572 -15.60 8.31 38.62
N ARG A 573 -14.54 9.10 38.52
CA ARG A 573 -14.57 10.39 37.83
C ARG A 573 -13.75 10.30 36.56
N VAL A 574 -14.35 10.70 35.45
CA VAL A 574 -13.71 10.76 34.14
C VAL A 574 -13.63 12.23 33.73
N LYS A 575 -12.43 12.66 33.36
CA LYS A 575 -12.15 13.95 32.77
C LYS A 575 -11.56 13.76 31.37
N VAL A 576 -12.02 14.54 30.40
CA VAL A 576 -11.47 14.55 29.04
C VAL A 576 -11.09 15.97 28.67
N ASP A 577 -9.82 16.13 28.30
CA ASP A 577 -9.22 17.37 27.81
C ASP A 577 -8.71 17.17 26.38
N PHE A 578 -8.91 18.13 25.49
CA PHE A 578 -8.48 18.00 24.09
C PHE A 578 -7.20 18.80 23.83
N SER A 579 -6.26 18.20 23.09
CA SER A 579 -5.04 18.87 22.67
C SER A 579 -4.70 18.52 21.22
N ILE A 580 -4.19 19.49 20.48
CA ILE A 580 -3.66 19.29 19.12
C ILE A 580 -2.25 19.87 19.06
N ASP A 581 -1.29 19.11 18.55
CA ASP A 581 0.04 19.62 18.27
C ASP A 581 0.15 19.90 16.77
N LEU A 582 0.00 21.18 16.41
CA LEU A 582 0.13 21.63 15.03
C LEU A 582 1.58 21.86 14.60
N THR A 583 2.55 21.77 15.53
CA THR A 583 3.97 22.03 15.25
C THR A 583 4.72 20.79 14.78
N ASP A 584 4.21 19.61 15.09
CA ASP A 584 4.75 18.33 14.63
C ASP A 584 4.18 17.98 13.24
N VAL A 585 5.07 17.88 12.25
CA VAL A 585 4.74 17.61 10.85
C VAL A 585 4.05 16.24 10.67
N ASP A 586 4.39 15.26 11.53
CA ASP A 586 3.80 13.93 11.49
C ASP A 586 2.45 13.86 12.21
N HIS A 587 2.13 14.84 13.08
CA HIS A 587 0.89 14.91 13.85
C HIS A 587 -0.07 16.03 13.43
N GLN A 588 0.18 16.75 12.33
CA GLN A 588 -0.68 17.87 11.86
C GLN A 588 -2.15 17.48 11.59
N TYR A 589 -2.45 16.18 11.51
CA TYR A 589 -3.78 15.65 11.22
C TYR A 589 -4.40 14.89 12.40
N ILE A 590 -3.69 14.76 13.51
CA ILE A 590 -4.11 13.99 14.68
C ILE A 590 -4.24 14.95 15.86
N GLY A 591 -5.44 15.00 16.44
CA GLY A 591 -5.63 15.57 17.76
C GLY A 591 -5.77 14.45 18.79
N TYR A 592 -5.68 14.81 20.06
CA TYR A 592 -5.75 13.87 21.18
C TYR A 592 -6.87 14.25 22.13
N ALA A 593 -7.68 13.26 22.52
CA ALA A 593 -8.43 13.31 23.76
C ALA A 593 -7.54 12.76 24.88
N ASN A 594 -7.14 13.61 25.82
CA ASN A 594 -6.43 13.25 27.04
C ASN A 594 -7.48 12.87 28.09
N VAL A 595 -7.56 11.59 28.40
CA VAL A 595 -8.51 11.06 29.37
C VAL A 595 -7.80 10.89 30.70
N THR A 596 -8.39 11.42 31.76
CA THR A 596 -7.99 11.20 33.14
C THR A 596 -9.10 10.46 33.87
N VAL A 597 -8.73 9.35 34.52
CA VAL A 597 -9.62 8.52 35.31
C VAL A 597 -9.12 8.52 36.75
N GLU A 598 -10.00 8.89 37.69
CA GLU A 598 -9.69 8.95 39.11
C GLU A 598 -10.85 8.40 39.97
N ASN A 599 -10.53 7.95 41.19
CA ASN A 599 -11.54 7.60 42.18
C ASN A 599 -11.88 8.84 43.01
N PRO A 600 -13.12 9.36 42.97
CA PRO A 600 -13.53 10.50 43.79
C PRO A 600 -13.59 10.17 45.29
N ASN A 601 -13.71 8.89 45.68
CA ASN A 601 -13.83 8.47 47.08
C ASN A 601 -12.60 7.68 47.57
N VAL A 602 -11.61 8.43 48.03
CA VAL A 602 -10.29 7.91 48.46
C VAL A 602 -10.32 7.08 49.76
N GLU A 603 -11.44 7.08 50.49
CA GLU A 603 -11.59 6.34 51.75
C GLU A 603 -12.09 4.90 51.55
N THR A 604 -12.49 4.55 50.32
CA THR A 604 -12.97 3.21 49.99
C THR A 604 -11.84 2.18 50.10
N LYS A 605 -12.16 1.01 50.68
CA LYS A 605 -11.21 -0.12 50.74
C LYS A 605 -11.17 -0.93 49.43
N ASP A 606 -12.27 -0.84 48.69
CA ASP A 606 -12.63 -1.72 47.60
C ASP A 606 -12.00 -1.26 46.29
N ALA A 607 -11.25 -2.16 45.65
CA ALA A 607 -10.78 -1.95 44.29
C ALA A 607 -11.81 -2.44 43.28
N PHE A 608 -11.80 -1.86 42.09
CA PHE A 608 -12.71 -2.24 41.02
C PHE A 608 -12.06 -2.05 39.66
N ILE A 609 -12.69 -2.62 38.65
CA ILE A 609 -12.16 -2.65 37.28
C ILE A 609 -13.03 -1.78 36.39
N VAL A 610 -12.38 -1.00 35.53
CA VAL A 610 -13.02 -0.11 34.58
C VAL A 610 -12.70 -0.59 33.16
N ASN A 611 -13.74 -0.79 32.35
CA ASN A 611 -13.62 -1.07 30.94
C ASN A 611 -13.72 0.23 30.15
N VAL A 612 -12.78 0.42 29.23
CA VAL A 612 -12.68 1.58 28.34
C VAL A 612 -12.76 1.08 26.91
N ASN A 613 -13.80 1.45 26.18
CA ASN A 613 -13.98 1.08 24.78
C ASN A 613 -14.09 2.35 23.92
N ILE A 614 -13.42 2.38 22.79
CA ILE A 614 -13.50 3.46 21.81
C ILE A 614 -14.18 2.95 20.55
N PHE A 615 -15.12 3.72 20.05
CA PHE A 615 -15.80 3.47 18.80
C PHE A 615 -15.49 4.59 17.80
N GLU A 616 -15.24 4.22 16.54
CA GLU A 616 -15.05 5.16 15.43
C GLU A 616 -16.28 5.10 14.51
N THR A 617 -16.86 6.26 14.22
CA THR A 617 -17.89 6.41 13.19
C THR A 617 -17.26 6.87 11.87
N LYS A 618 -17.46 6.08 10.81
CA LYS A 618 -16.89 6.27 9.47
C LYS A 618 -17.90 5.99 8.36
N ILE A 619 -17.51 6.23 7.10
CA ILE A 619 -18.33 5.92 5.92
C ILE A 619 -17.96 4.54 5.37
N SER A 620 -18.89 3.59 5.50
CA SER A 620 -18.71 2.21 5.02
C SER A 620 -18.45 2.16 3.52
N SER A 621 -17.50 1.33 3.10
CA SER A 621 -17.28 0.99 1.68
C SER A 621 -18.40 0.13 1.09
N VAL A 622 -19.14 -0.62 1.93
CA VAL A 622 -20.21 -1.52 1.48
C VAL A 622 -21.54 -0.79 1.40
N THR A 623 -22.00 -0.20 2.51
CA THR A 623 -23.33 0.43 2.58
C THR A 623 -23.33 1.89 2.12
N LYS A 624 -22.14 2.48 1.89
CA LYS A 624 -21.94 3.91 1.57
C LYS A 624 -22.57 4.85 2.61
N SER A 625 -22.90 4.32 3.78
CA SER A 625 -23.59 5.00 4.87
C SER A 625 -22.70 5.08 6.09
N LYS A 626 -23.05 5.96 7.04
CA LYS A 626 -22.35 6.03 8.32
C LYS A 626 -22.47 4.70 9.07
N VAL A 627 -21.37 4.21 9.61
CA VAL A 627 -21.29 3.03 10.46
C VAL A 627 -20.40 3.34 11.65
N GLU A 628 -20.77 2.84 12.82
CA GLU A 628 -19.95 2.91 14.02
C GLU A 628 -19.36 1.52 14.27
N GLU A 629 -18.04 1.46 14.47
CA GLU A 629 -17.30 0.22 14.69
C GLU A 629 -16.38 0.36 15.90
N PHE A 630 -16.11 -0.76 16.59
CA PHE A 630 -15.11 -0.79 17.65
C PHE A 630 -13.73 -0.46 17.08
N ALA A 631 -13.07 0.54 17.67
CA ALA A 631 -11.76 1.01 17.25
C ALA A 631 -10.66 0.38 18.11
N ASP A 632 -10.73 0.55 19.43
CA ASP A 632 -9.75 0.05 20.39
C ASP A 632 -10.34 0.04 21.82
N GLY A 633 -9.67 -0.62 22.77
CA GLY A 633 -10.14 -0.68 24.15
C GLY A 633 -9.10 -1.18 25.16
N MET A 634 -9.31 -0.86 26.43
CA MET A 634 -8.44 -1.26 27.54
C MET A 634 -9.22 -1.48 28.83
N THR A 635 -8.52 -2.02 29.81
CA THR A 635 -9.04 -2.24 31.16
C THR A 635 -8.13 -1.54 32.16
N LEU A 636 -8.72 -0.86 33.15
CA LEU A 636 -8.00 -0.13 34.19
C LEU A 636 -8.36 -0.69 35.57
N HIS A 637 -7.36 -0.85 36.44
CA HIS A 637 -7.56 -1.26 37.82
C HIS A 637 -7.54 -0.04 38.76
N VAL A 638 -8.69 0.32 39.32
CA VAL A 638 -8.77 1.39 40.31
C VAL A 638 -8.54 0.76 41.68
N VAL A 639 -7.40 1.11 42.32
CA VAL A 639 -6.93 0.53 43.59
C VAL A 639 -6.79 1.64 44.63
N PRO A 640 -7.86 1.98 45.37
CA PRO A 640 -7.83 3.04 46.38
C PRO A 640 -7.10 2.61 47.65
N SER A 641 -7.12 1.30 47.93
CA SER A 641 -6.33 0.72 49.02
C SER A 641 -5.84 -0.69 48.66
N TYR A 642 -4.78 -1.12 49.32
CA TYR A 642 -4.22 -2.46 49.21
C TYR A 642 -3.59 -2.92 50.52
N LEU A 643 -3.40 -4.23 50.66
CA LEU A 643 -2.77 -4.87 51.81
C LEU A 643 -1.38 -5.37 51.45
N ILE A 644 -0.39 -5.07 52.30
CA ILE A 644 0.94 -5.70 52.27
C ILE A 644 1.02 -6.70 53.43
N PRO A 645 0.91 -8.02 53.17
CA PRO A 645 1.00 -9.06 54.19
C PRO A 645 2.45 -9.41 54.52
N GLU A 646 2.65 -10.19 55.58
CA GLU A 646 3.92 -10.87 55.84
C GLU A 646 4.33 -11.79 54.65
N PRO A 647 5.64 -11.97 54.36
CA PRO A 647 6.12 -12.68 53.17
C PRO A 647 5.57 -14.11 53.01
N GLU A 648 5.31 -14.80 54.11
CA GLU A 648 4.77 -16.15 54.14
C GLU A 648 3.42 -16.26 53.43
N TYR A 649 2.67 -15.15 53.32
CA TYR A 649 1.39 -15.12 52.61
C TYR A 649 1.52 -15.52 51.15
N PHE A 650 2.47 -14.93 50.41
CA PHE A 650 2.64 -15.21 48.98
C PHE A 650 3.22 -16.61 48.73
N VAL A 651 4.06 -17.10 49.65
CA VAL A 651 4.58 -18.48 49.60
C VAL A 651 3.45 -19.48 49.76
N ASP A 652 2.62 -19.31 50.79
CA ASP A 652 1.49 -20.19 51.04
C ASP A 652 0.41 -20.05 49.94
N TYR A 653 0.18 -18.84 49.41
CA TYR A 653 -0.71 -18.59 48.27
C TYR A 653 -0.28 -19.38 47.03
N GLN A 654 1.00 -19.26 46.63
CA GLN A 654 1.53 -19.99 45.48
C GLN A 654 1.45 -21.50 45.66
N ALA A 655 1.76 -22.00 46.85
CA ALA A 655 1.63 -23.42 47.16
C ALA A 655 0.19 -23.92 46.99
N GLY A 656 -0.79 -23.18 47.52
CA GLY A 656 -2.20 -23.53 47.38
C GLY A 656 -2.71 -23.37 45.94
N TYR A 657 -2.27 -22.35 45.22
CA TYR A 657 -2.67 -22.12 43.82
C TYR A 657 -2.11 -23.19 42.87
N MET A 658 -0.87 -23.65 43.07
CA MET A 658 -0.32 -24.78 42.32
C MET A 658 -1.13 -26.07 42.50
N VAL A 659 -1.70 -26.28 43.69
CA VAL A 659 -2.60 -27.40 43.96
C VAL A 659 -3.94 -27.19 43.24
N LEU A 660 -4.50 -25.97 43.27
CA LEU A 660 -5.71 -25.62 42.52
C LEU A 660 -5.54 -25.87 41.02
N GLU A 661 -4.41 -25.47 40.43
CA GLU A 661 -4.15 -25.71 39.00
C GLU A 661 -4.11 -27.20 38.64
N LYS A 662 -3.56 -28.04 39.52
CA LYS A 662 -3.58 -29.50 39.31
C LYS A 662 -5.00 -30.05 39.36
N ILE A 663 -5.81 -29.57 40.32
CA ILE A 663 -7.22 -29.97 40.45
C ILE A 663 -8.00 -29.57 39.18
N MET A 664 -7.86 -28.32 38.73
CA MET A 664 -8.57 -27.79 37.57
C MET A 664 -8.23 -28.56 36.28
N LYS A 665 -7.01 -29.10 36.15
CA LYS A 665 -6.62 -29.95 35.00
C LYS A 665 -7.29 -31.32 34.98
N GLU A 666 -7.78 -31.81 36.12
CA GLU A 666 -8.50 -33.09 36.21
C GLU A 666 -10.02 -32.95 36.08
N ILE A 667 -10.55 -31.73 36.06
CA ILE A 667 -11.97 -31.50 35.82
C ILE A 667 -12.25 -31.69 34.32
N PRO A 668 -13.23 -32.53 33.92
CA PRO A 668 -13.61 -32.69 32.53
C PRO A 668 -14.01 -31.35 31.90
N GLU A 669 -13.56 -31.08 30.67
CA GLU A 669 -13.78 -29.79 29.98
C GLU A 669 -15.27 -29.46 29.79
N GLU A 670 -16.13 -30.47 29.72
CA GLU A 670 -17.59 -30.35 29.70
C GLU A 670 -18.19 -29.79 31.01
N ASP A 671 -17.54 -30.01 32.16
CA ASP A 671 -17.91 -29.43 33.45
C ASP A 671 -17.24 -28.05 33.67
N ILE A 672 -16.30 -27.64 32.79
CA ILE A 672 -15.57 -26.35 32.82
C ILE A 672 -16.30 -25.24 32.03
N GLN A 673 -17.40 -25.54 31.32
CA GLN A 673 -18.14 -24.59 30.46
C GLN A 673 -18.74 -23.35 31.18
N LEU A 674 -18.56 -23.22 32.49
CA LEU A 674 -19.01 -22.10 33.32
C LEU A 674 -17.92 -21.09 33.64
N ILE A 675 -16.65 -21.39 33.30
CA ILE A 675 -15.62 -20.36 33.25
C ILE A 675 -15.97 -19.49 32.05
N PRO A 676 -16.12 -18.16 32.18
CA PRO A 676 -16.13 -17.28 31.03
C PRO A 676 -14.92 -17.66 30.18
N LYS A 677 -15.17 -18.28 29.02
CA LYS A 677 -14.08 -18.66 28.13
C LYS A 677 -13.34 -17.36 27.83
N PRO A 678 -12.00 -17.31 27.96
CA PRO A 678 -11.23 -16.08 27.76
C PRO A 678 -11.42 -15.39 26.39
N TRP A 679 -12.16 -16.02 25.48
CA TRP A 679 -12.39 -15.63 24.09
C TRP A 679 -13.86 -15.30 23.75
N GLU A 680 -14.82 -15.42 24.67
CA GLU A 680 -16.22 -15.04 24.41
C GLU A 680 -16.53 -13.67 25.04
N GLU A 681 -16.48 -12.66 24.17
CA GLU A 681 -16.94 -11.26 24.29
C GLU A 681 -16.18 -10.34 25.30
N VAL A 682 -15.26 -9.55 24.72
CA VAL A 682 -14.61 -8.35 25.30
C VAL A 682 -13.53 -8.63 26.36
N TRP A 683 -12.43 -9.30 25.99
CA TRP A 683 -11.29 -9.45 26.90
C TRP A 683 -9.95 -9.06 26.26
N ASN A 684 -9.33 -8.05 26.86
CA ASN A 684 -7.96 -7.64 26.62
C ASN A 684 -7.04 -8.53 27.49
N PRO A 685 -5.97 -9.17 26.96
CA PRO A 685 -5.05 -10.06 27.70
C PRO A 685 -4.33 -9.47 28.92
N TYR A 686 -4.60 -8.24 29.34
CA TYR A 686 -3.87 -7.49 30.37
C TYR A 686 -4.43 -7.60 31.80
N ASN A 687 -5.37 -8.51 32.04
CA ASN A 687 -6.00 -8.73 33.35
C ASN A 687 -5.13 -9.57 34.32
N ILE A 688 -3.98 -9.01 34.72
CA ILE A 688 -3.08 -9.62 35.71
C ILE A 688 -3.79 -9.80 37.05
N GLY A 689 -3.80 -11.03 37.59
CA GLY A 689 -4.38 -11.37 38.90
C GLY A 689 -5.88 -11.69 38.90
N ILE A 690 -6.61 -11.44 37.80
CA ILE A 690 -8.02 -11.82 37.67
C ILE A 690 -8.17 -13.31 37.30
N TYR A 691 -7.26 -13.86 36.51
CA TYR A 691 -7.30 -15.28 36.14
C TYR A 691 -7.29 -16.20 37.35
N ASP A 692 -6.53 -15.83 38.39
CA ASP A 692 -6.40 -16.64 39.60
C ASP A 692 -7.70 -16.61 40.43
N SER A 693 -8.37 -15.46 40.50
CA SER A 693 -9.67 -15.33 41.17
C SER A 693 -10.82 -15.94 40.36
N ILE A 694 -10.81 -15.84 39.02
CA ILE A 694 -11.76 -16.52 38.14
C ILE A 694 -11.64 -18.03 38.30
N LYS A 695 -10.43 -18.60 38.26
CA LYS A 695 -10.23 -20.05 38.44
C LYS A 695 -10.68 -20.52 39.83
N LEU A 696 -10.41 -19.75 40.87
CA LEU A 696 -10.88 -20.06 42.22
C LEU A 696 -12.40 -20.06 42.29
N LYS A 697 -13.07 -19.03 41.75
CA LYS A 697 -14.53 -18.94 41.71
C LYS A 697 -15.16 -20.06 40.88
N ALA A 698 -14.55 -20.40 39.74
CA ALA A 698 -14.96 -21.53 38.91
C ALA A 698 -14.89 -22.85 39.68
N TYR A 699 -13.82 -23.06 40.45
CA TYR A 699 -13.70 -24.22 41.31
C TYR A 699 -14.76 -24.23 42.42
N GLU A 700 -15.03 -23.09 43.05
CA GLU A 700 -16.08 -22.97 44.06
C GLU A 700 -17.45 -23.34 43.48
N GLU A 701 -17.81 -22.81 42.31
CA GLU A 701 -19.04 -23.17 41.60
C GLU A 701 -19.10 -24.65 41.20
N PHE A 702 -18.00 -25.20 40.69
CA PHE A 702 -17.87 -26.63 40.41
C PHE A 702 -18.09 -27.46 41.68
N SER A 703 -17.49 -27.06 42.80
CA SER A 703 -17.61 -27.77 44.07
C SER A 703 -19.03 -27.77 44.62
N GLN A 704 -19.81 -26.72 44.35
CA GLN A 704 -21.23 -26.66 44.69
C GLN A 704 -22.08 -27.57 43.78
N LYS A 705 -21.80 -27.60 42.48
CA LYS A 705 -22.55 -28.40 41.50
C LYS A 705 -22.23 -29.90 41.56
N ARG A 706 -20.97 -30.25 41.84
CA ARG A 706 -20.43 -31.63 41.84
C ARG A 706 -19.67 -31.93 43.14
N PRO A 707 -20.33 -31.88 44.31
CA PRO A 707 -19.64 -31.95 45.60
C PRO A 707 -18.87 -33.26 45.83
N GLU A 708 -19.35 -34.38 45.32
CA GLU A 708 -18.68 -35.68 45.49
C GLU A 708 -17.39 -35.79 44.66
N ILE A 709 -17.43 -35.31 43.42
CA ILE A 709 -16.26 -35.29 42.52
C ILE A 709 -15.22 -34.30 43.06
N ALA A 710 -15.66 -33.09 43.45
CA ALA A 710 -14.79 -32.08 44.04
C ALA A 710 -14.12 -32.58 45.34
N ARG A 711 -14.85 -33.28 46.21
CA ARG A 711 -14.26 -33.90 47.43
C ARG A 711 -13.22 -34.96 47.09
N ASN A 712 -13.48 -35.81 46.10
CA ASN A 712 -12.52 -36.84 45.67
C ASN A 712 -11.24 -36.18 45.13
N LEU A 713 -11.37 -35.20 44.23
CA LEU A 713 -10.23 -34.44 43.71
C LEU A 713 -9.46 -33.74 44.85
N LEU A 714 -10.16 -33.04 45.76
CA LEU A 714 -9.52 -32.42 46.92
C LEU A 714 -8.73 -33.42 47.76
N SER A 715 -9.30 -34.60 48.03
CA SER A 715 -8.64 -35.62 48.86
C SER A 715 -7.35 -36.18 48.24
N ARG A 716 -7.23 -36.16 46.90
CA ARG A 716 -6.02 -36.60 46.19
C ARG A 716 -4.90 -35.58 46.24
N PHE A 717 -5.25 -34.30 46.28
CA PHE A 717 -4.33 -33.19 46.09
C PHE A 717 -4.06 -32.35 47.34
N GLN A 718 -4.85 -32.51 48.41
CA GLN A 718 -4.59 -31.84 49.69
C GLN A 718 -3.25 -32.31 50.29
N ILE A 719 -2.42 -31.34 50.65
CA ILE A 719 -1.21 -31.58 51.43
C ILE A 719 -1.65 -32.07 52.82
N PRO A 720 -1.13 -33.21 53.33
CA PRO A 720 -1.50 -33.72 54.64
C PRO A 720 -1.33 -32.66 55.73
N ILE A 721 -2.41 -32.33 56.45
CA ILE A 721 -2.34 -31.45 57.61
C ILE A 721 -1.63 -32.21 58.73
N ILE A 722 -0.34 -31.98 58.90
CA ILE A 722 0.39 -32.49 60.07
C ILE A 722 -0.07 -31.64 61.26
N HIS A 723 -1.02 -32.16 62.04
CA HIS A 723 -1.31 -31.60 63.36
C HIS A 723 -0.02 -31.66 64.20
N GLN A 724 0.58 -30.50 64.47
CA GLN A 724 1.55 -30.38 65.56
C GLN A 724 0.79 -30.64 66.86
N VAL A 725 0.78 -31.92 67.27
CA VAL A 725 0.46 -32.29 68.65
C VAL A 725 1.52 -31.62 69.51
N ARG A 726 1.14 -30.55 70.21
CA ARG A 726 1.98 -30.01 71.29
C ARG A 726 2.25 -31.15 72.27
N PRO A 727 3.50 -31.54 72.55
CA PRO A 727 3.75 -32.40 73.69
C PRO A 727 3.33 -31.62 74.94
N LYS A 728 2.46 -32.23 75.75
CA LYS A 728 2.23 -31.77 77.12
C LYS A 728 3.57 -31.81 77.85
N ILE A 729 4.04 -30.67 78.33
CA ILE A 729 4.91 -30.57 79.50
C ILE A 729 4.19 -29.68 80.50
#